data_AF-A0A0U2UAB3-F1
#
_entry.id   AF-A0A0U2UAB3-F1
#
_cell.length_a   1.000
_cell.length_b   1.000
_cell.length_c   1.000
_cell.angle_alpha   90.00
_cell.angle_beta   90.00
_cell.angle_gamma   90.00
#
_symmetry.space_group_name_H-M   'P 1'
#
loop_
_entity.id
_entity.type
_entity.pdbx_description
1 polymer ?
#
loop_
_entity_poly.entity_id
_entity_poly.type
_entity_poly.pdbx_seq_one_letter_code
_entity_poly.pdbx_strand_id
1 'polypeptide(L)'
;MTSQLCPILPTLPLPPVSTSSPLLTASTSAHARMTALWARPLFVLPVALSLALSGWHGGVNAATTGPTSAKADASIPAADASDAAANAANAANAAKAGKAAVAPTTPPAQLTAVAAAVAAQTTAAPRPLTYDVYANWRSIQGTQLSRDGQWVAYALVAQEADGELVVRHLTDGREWRAPRGTAPVFSADGHYVAFAVQPTRAVLDQAKKDKKKGDDAPKAGAAVMDLSTGTVETVERVKRFAWPKDGGSVLAMLLEAVPAKKDAGKEAEANKADASRDAVGDAEEDASGELDRAAVVSSDADLFADQEANPEAAALAATKKTPGTELVVLDAATNTRQTLRDVADFVWSDDGRRLAYVVSVKESPAAKRKSGEGAGPVASGAAAAAGASAASTETSPTGMPAASAPASASASASTSTSAPTSAAPAPASASTGTVVPLLADIGAAREGVYLLDPARPDHSSAVLRGAGSYRQLKFDAQGEQLAFVSNRDAIAERAATRMSDTKAADKTSDSKPAPTPYKLYLWRSGGPAGLSTDVAAAAAQPLVSADTAGMPTGWSPSEFAALSFSKDGQRLFLGTSETPKAEPADAPEPVKVDLWHWKDPELQSAQKAKAEREKQRSYRAVVHLASSLDQARFVQLARKDLPTVQVNENADFALGLSDLPYRPLRSWDGEFTDAYAVNLRTGEARLVARQQRQVPTLSPAGRYILGFEAAQRRWTAWRTDTGAASVLTARLPARFDNDERDVPDLPEPYGMAGWTDGDRSVVLYDRYDLWQVDPQTLQASNLTQGWGRRQQLQLRLVPLDPEDADKRPLDSGAWTLSGTNDRTRDSGYYRVASSGGQPAVLIQDQKMIGGLIKAKSADRIVFTQQTFREFPDLWTSTLDLRQPVRISQANPQQSQFVWGTQEQIEYTAADGRKLRALLTRPDNFDPSKKYPLMVYIYEKLSDNRYRYVPPAPAQNINVTRYVSNGYIVLRPDIVYTTGHPGRSAMNTVLPAIRQVVAKGYVDPKRIGIQGHSWGAYQINYLITHTTIFRAAEAGASMANMVSGYGGIRWGAGISRAFQYEHGQSRIGATPWERPDLYVENSPIFRVDKVQTPYLTIHNDDDDAVPWYQGIEFFTALRRLGKEAYWFNYNGEKHGLKDRDHMKHFTVHMGEFFDHYLLGSPRPAWMDQPVPYLERGKRDVMGMFKPKDGEPSATVQALTSSGTPSRTAGTAAGAAAASGSGAASETAPTSASQAVRP
;
A
#
# COMPACT_ATOMS: atom_id res chain seq x y z
N MET A 1 27.03 -66.00 30.37
CA MET A 1 28.32 -66.15 31.10
C MET A 1 29.39 -66.53 30.06
N THR A 2 30.62 -65.95 30.10
CA THR A 2 31.80 -66.20 29.19
C THR A 2 31.55 -65.90 27.67
N SER A 3 32.49 -65.82 26.69
CA SER A 3 33.99 -65.86 26.49
C SER A 3 34.32 -65.48 25.00
N GLN A 4 35.52 -65.34 24.36
CA GLN A 4 36.96 -64.94 24.53
C GLN A 4 37.64 -65.12 23.10
N LEU A 5 38.78 -64.58 22.61
CA LEU A 5 39.75 -63.48 22.90
C LEU A 5 40.78 -63.28 21.71
N CYS A 6 41.21 -62.04 21.40
CA CYS A 6 42.55 -61.64 20.81
C CYS A 6 42.96 -62.06 19.34
N PRO A 7 44.09 -61.57 18.71
CA PRO A 7 44.99 -60.36 18.85
C PRO A 7 45.47 -59.66 17.49
N ILE A 8 46.58 -58.86 17.48
CA ILE A 8 47.64 -58.64 16.39
C ILE A 8 47.88 -57.25 15.68
N LEU A 9 49.04 -56.58 16.01
CA LEU A 9 50.13 -55.89 15.21
C LEU A 9 49.87 -54.64 14.23
N PRO A 10 50.81 -54.10 13.34
CA PRO A 10 51.46 -52.76 13.57
C PRO A 10 51.96 -51.81 12.37
N THR A 11 52.34 -50.54 12.68
CA THR A 11 53.47 -49.66 12.16
C THR A 11 53.75 -49.15 10.68
N LEU A 12 54.35 -47.93 10.58
CA LEU A 12 55.24 -47.30 9.52
C LEU A 12 54.63 -46.51 8.29
N PRO A 13 55.39 -45.68 7.49
CA PRO A 13 54.88 -44.38 6.94
C PRO A 13 55.10 -44.02 5.42
N LEU A 14 54.49 -42.88 4.99
CA LEU A 14 54.78 -42.00 3.83
C LEU A 14 54.55 -42.53 2.37
N PRO A 15 54.47 -41.66 1.32
CA PRO A 15 53.78 -41.96 0.03
C PRO A 15 54.69 -42.13 -1.23
N PRO A 16 54.13 -42.64 -2.34
CA PRO A 16 54.55 -42.32 -3.73
C PRO A 16 53.38 -41.90 -4.67
N VAL A 17 53.51 -40.93 -5.60
CA VAL A 17 54.01 -41.01 -7.01
C VAL A 17 53.08 -41.84 -7.93
N SER A 18 52.43 -41.36 -9.02
CA SER A 18 52.74 -40.42 -10.14
C SER A 18 53.31 -41.11 -11.40
N THR A 19 53.13 -40.51 -12.59
CA THR A 19 53.56 -40.95 -13.96
C THR A 19 52.93 -42.26 -14.49
N SER A 20 52.78 -42.52 -15.80
CA SER A 20 52.98 -41.73 -17.04
C SER A 20 52.20 -42.32 -18.24
N SER A 21 52.10 -41.56 -19.34
CA SER A 21 51.83 -42.02 -20.72
C SER A 21 52.94 -42.99 -21.24
N PRO A 22 52.90 -43.54 -22.49
CA PRO A 22 51.92 -43.36 -23.57
C PRO A 22 51.48 -44.66 -24.28
N LEU A 23 50.62 -44.55 -25.30
CA LEU A 23 50.73 -45.33 -26.55
C LEU A 23 50.19 -44.50 -27.74
N LEU A 24 51.04 -44.33 -28.77
CA LEU A 24 50.77 -44.20 -30.22
C LEU A 24 49.47 -43.48 -30.70
N THR A 25 49.50 -42.44 -31.55
CA THR A 25 50.64 -41.82 -32.28
C THR A 25 50.35 -40.38 -32.72
N ALA A 26 51.43 -39.68 -33.13
CA ALA A 26 51.48 -38.44 -33.92
C ALA A 26 50.42 -38.35 -35.05
N SER A 27 50.02 -37.17 -35.55
CA SER A 27 50.87 -36.07 -36.07
C SER A 27 50.00 -34.81 -36.33
N THR A 28 50.45 -33.55 -36.35
CA THR A 28 51.80 -32.93 -36.17
C THR A 28 51.68 -31.45 -35.73
N SER A 29 52.83 -30.87 -35.36
CA SER A 29 53.18 -29.44 -35.26
C SER A 29 52.78 -28.53 -36.44
N ALA A 30 52.89 -27.18 -36.40
CA ALA A 30 52.89 -26.18 -35.31
C ALA A 30 53.10 -24.75 -35.91
N HIS A 31 52.71 -23.70 -35.16
CA HIS A 31 53.33 -22.36 -35.07
C HIS A 31 53.49 -21.40 -36.30
N ALA A 32 53.55 -20.10 -35.96
CA ALA A 32 54.22 -18.98 -36.65
C ALA A 32 53.58 -18.30 -37.90
N ARG A 33 52.82 -17.22 -37.62
CA ARG A 33 52.96 -15.82 -38.12
C ARG A 33 53.25 -15.48 -39.60
N MET A 34 52.50 -14.45 -40.06
CA MET A 34 52.84 -13.35 -41.01
C MET A 34 52.71 -13.53 -42.54
N THR A 35 51.48 -13.26 -43.01
CA THR A 35 51.12 -12.19 -43.99
C THR A 35 52.03 -11.83 -45.17
N ALA A 36 51.61 -12.20 -46.40
CA ALA A 36 51.48 -11.37 -47.62
C ALA A 36 51.09 -12.28 -48.82
N LEU A 37 50.50 -11.88 -49.95
CA LEU A 37 49.48 -10.90 -50.39
C LEU A 37 49.45 -11.01 -51.95
N TRP A 38 48.29 -10.81 -52.61
CA TRP A 38 48.05 -10.68 -54.08
C TRP A 38 47.82 -11.91 -55.00
N ALA A 39 47.11 -11.60 -56.10
CA ALA A 39 46.89 -12.30 -57.39
C ALA A 39 45.74 -13.33 -57.58
N ARG A 40 44.83 -12.98 -58.51
CA ARG A 40 43.90 -13.79 -59.36
C ARG A 40 44.63 -14.21 -60.67
N PRO A 41 44.12 -15.04 -61.65
CA PRO A 41 42.71 -15.19 -62.11
C PRO A 41 42.24 -16.58 -62.70
N LEU A 42 40.93 -16.88 -62.82
CA LEU A 42 40.00 -16.94 -64.01
C LEU A 42 39.90 -18.23 -64.89
N PHE A 43 38.66 -18.46 -65.41
CA PHE A 43 38.21 -19.30 -66.56
C PHE A 43 38.23 -20.85 -66.42
N VAL A 44 37.41 -21.68 -67.12
CA VAL A 44 36.32 -21.47 -68.14
C VAL A 44 35.21 -22.57 -68.06
N LEU A 45 34.11 -22.45 -68.84
CA LEU A 45 32.95 -23.39 -68.94
C LEU A 45 33.18 -24.63 -69.84
N PRO A 46 32.34 -25.69 -69.70
CA PRO A 46 31.32 -26.04 -70.73
C PRO A 46 29.94 -26.46 -70.11
N VAL A 47 29.11 -27.28 -70.79
CA VAL A 47 27.98 -26.88 -71.68
C VAL A 47 27.11 -28.13 -72.07
N ALA A 48 25.84 -27.93 -72.49
CA ALA A 48 24.92 -28.88 -73.20
C ALA A 48 24.32 -30.10 -72.42
N LEU A 49 23.13 -30.68 -72.75
CA LEU A 49 21.88 -30.23 -73.44
C LEU A 49 20.74 -31.31 -73.36
N SER A 50 19.44 -30.93 -73.36
CA SER A 50 18.24 -31.70 -73.87
C SER A 50 17.76 -33.01 -73.15
N LEU A 51 16.49 -33.52 -73.25
CA LEU A 51 15.17 -33.03 -73.73
C LEU A 51 13.98 -33.95 -73.23
N ALA A 52 12.73 -33.64 -73.66
CA ALA A 52 11.41 -34.34 -73.49
C ALA A 52 10.67 -34.13 -72.13
N LEU A 53 9.36 -33.79 -72.02
CA LEU A 53 8.07 -34.16 -72.69
C LEU A 53 7.53 -35.53 -72.24
N SER A 54 6.25 -35.73 -71.82
CA SER A 54 5.05 -34.87 -71.64
C SER A 54 4.18 -35.45 -70.45
N GLY A 55 2.91 -35.12 -70.14
CA GLY A 55 1.86 -34.24 -70.70
C GLY A 55 0.46 -34.51 -70.08
N TRP A 56 -0.52 -33.58 -70.25
CA TRP A 56 -1.96 -33.66 -69.85
C TRP A 56 -2.30 -33.87 -68.35
N HIS A 57 -3.58 -33.85 -67.91
CA HIS A 57 -4.61 -32.77 -67.92
C HIS A 57 -5.84 -33.18 -67.06
N GLY A 58 -6.41 -32.27 -66.26
CA GLY A 58 -7.80 -32.35 -65.75
C GLY A 58 -8.10 -33.26 -64.53
N GLY A 59 -9.20 -32.94 -63.81
CA GLY A 59 -9.75 -33.74 -62.70
C GLY A 59 -10.48 -32.90 -61.64
N VAL A 60 -11.82 -32.98 -61.57
CA VAL A 60 -12.66 -32.20 -60.63
C VAL A 60 -13.81 -33.08 -60.09
N ASN A 61 -14.12 -32.91 -58.80
CA ASN A 61 -15.34 -33.36 -58.07
C ASN A 61 -15.61 -34.88 -57.82
N ALA A 62 -15.87 -35.15 -56.52
CA ALA A 62 -17.03 -35.87 -55.96
C ALA A 62 -17.23 -37.41 -56.06
N ALA A 63 -17.40 -37.99 -54.86
CA ALA A 63 -18.48 -38.91 -54.43
C ALA A 63 -18.40 -40.45 -54.61
N THR A 64 -18.55 -41.13 -53.45
CA THR A 64 -19.30 -42.38 -53.17
C THR A 64 -18.94 -43.73 -53.82
N THR A 65 -18.60 -44.73 -52.98
CA THR A 65 -19.41 -45.96 -52.71
C THR A 65 -18.83 -46.82 -51.55
N GLY A 66 -19.60 -47.79 -51.01
CA GLY A 66 -19.19 -48.76 -49.96
C GLY A 66 -18.79 -50.14 -50.53
N PRO A 67 -19.13 -51.32 -49.94
CA PRO A 67 -19.99 -51.60 -48.75
C PRO A 67 -19.56 -52.83 -47.84
N THR A 68 -20.51 -53.43 -47.08
CA THR A 68 -20.56 -54.78 -46.40
C THR A 68 -20.00 -54.96 -44.95
N SER A 69 -20.48 -55.87 -44.05
CA SER A 69 -21.83 -56.50 -43.81
C SER A 69 -21.96 -57.40 -42.53
N ALA A 70 -23.15 -57.40 -41.88
CA ALA A 70 -23.95 -58.56 -41.35
C ALA A 70 -23.84 -59.23 -39.91
N LYS A 71 -25.03 -59.38 -39.25
CA LYS A 71 -25.57 -60.44 -38.32
C LYS A 71 -25.08 -60.63 -36.84
N ALA A 72 -25.86 -61.15 -35.85
CA ALA A 72 -27.34 -61.28 -35.62
C ALA A 72 -27.73 -61.81 -34.18
N ASP A 73 -29.03 -61.65 -33.79
CA ASP A 73 -29.87 -62.42 -32.80
C ASP A 73 -29.64 -62.28 -31.25
N ALA A 74 -30.57 -62.53 -30.29
CA ALA A 74 -32.06 -62.62 -30.20
C ALA A 74 -32.63 -62.70 -28.71
N SER A 75 -33.98 -62.74 -28.51
CA SER A 75 -34.83 -63.02 -27.29
C SER A 75 -34.83 -62.04 -26.07
N ILE A 76 -35.92 -61.44 -25.50
CA ILE A 76 -37.41 -61.65 -25.32
C ILE A 76 -37.77 -62.39 -23.99
N PRO A 77 -38.84 -62.05 -23.21
CA PRO A 77 -39.83 -60.93 -23.23
C PRO A 77 -39.57 -59.91 -22.06
N ALA A 78 -40.46 -59.23 -21.28
CA ALA A 78 -41.92 -59.03 -21.06
C ALA A 78 -42.12 -57.73 -20.17
N ALA A 79 -43.28 -57.15 -19.76
CA ALA A 79 -44.74 -57.25 -20.02
C ALA A 79 -45.49 -55.99 -19.43
N ASP A 80 -46.76 -55.78 -19.81
CA ASP A 80 -47.97 -55.16 -19.18
C ASP A 80 -47.95 -53.91 -18.25
N ALA A 81 -48.88 -52.93 -18.35
CA ALA A 81 -49.94 -52.65 -19.35
C ALA A 81 -50.57 -51.22 -19.25
N SER A 82 -51.14 -50.76 -20.39
CA SER A 82 -52.26 -49.79 -20.60
C SER A 82 -52.17 -48.30 -20.08
N ASP A 83 -52.68 -47.27 -20.78
CA ASP A 83 -53.35 -47.20 -22.10
C ASP A 83 -53.31 -45.81 -22.84
N ALA A 84 -53.75 -45.82 -24.11
CA ALA A 84 -54.40 -44.76 -24.91
C ALA A 84 -53.64 -43.51 -25.47
N ALA A 85 -53.15 -43.65 -26.72
CA ALA A 85 -53.48 -42.84 -27.94
C ALA A 85 -53.35 -41.28 -28.01
N ALA A 86 -53.04 -40.64 -29.16
CA ALA A 86 -52.42 -41.07 -30.44
C ALA A 86 -52.02 -39.90 -31.40
N ASN A 87 -50.95 -40.10 -32.17
CA ASN A 87 -50.67 -39.69 -33.57
C ASN A 87 -50.69 -38.20 -34.10
N ALA A 88 -49.51 -37.81 -34.63
CA ALA A 88 -49.22 -37.48 -36.05
C ALA A 88 -48.78 -36.04 -36.50
N ALA A 89 -47.49 -35.98 -36.89
CA ALA A 89 -46.97 -35.50 -38.19
C ALA A 89 -46.72 -34.00 -38.54
N ASN A 90 -45.57 -33.82 -39.22
CA ASN A 90 -45.23 -32.90 -40.33
C ASN A 90 -44.97 -31.38 -40.13
N ALA A 91 -43.71 -31.04 -40.47
CA ALA A 91 -43.28 -30.08 -41.52
C ALA A 91 -43.62 -28.57 -41.44
N ALA A 92 -42.77 -27.78 -42.09
CA ALA A 92 -42.87 -26.32 -42.15
C ALA A 92 -43.63 -25.83 -43.40
N ASN A 93 -44.32 -24.68 -43.29
CA ASN A 93 -44.40 -23.74 -44.41
C ASN A 93 -44.78 -22.29 -44.02
N ALA A 94 -44.77 -21.40 -45.01
CA ALA A 94 -44.69 -19.96 -44.86
C ALA A 94 -46.03 -19.17 -44.83
N ALA A 95 -45.96 -18.01 -44.17
CA ALA A 95 -46.46 -16.69 -44.60
C ALA A 95 -47.98 -16.33 -44.69
N LYS A 96 -48.26 -15.14 -44.11
CA LYS A 96 -49.15 -14.04 -44.57
C LYS A 96 -50.69 -14.19 -44.59
N ALA A 97 -51.30 -13.14 -44.00
CA ALA A 97 -52.65 -12.60 -44.24
C ALA A 97 -53.88 -13.44 -43.80
N GLY A 98 -55.02 -12.83 -43.44
CA GLY A 98 -55.26 -11.40 -43.24
C GLY A 98 -56.71 -11.02 -42.85
N LYS A 99 -56.83 -9.88 -42.13
CA LYS A 99 -58.01 -9.04 -41.82
C LYS A 99 -59.42 -9.46 -42.32
N ALA A 100 -60.34 -9.65 -41.37
CA ALA A 100 -61.58 -8.85 -41.18
C ALA A 100 -62.25 -9.27 -39.85
N ALA A 101 -62.72 -8.45 -38.90
CA ALA A 101 -63.18 -7.05 -38.79
C ALA A 101 -64.73 -6.88 -38.77
N VAL A 102 -65.27 -6.75 -37.55
CA VAL A 102 -66.59 -6.16 -37.21
C VAL A 102 -66.37 -5.28 -35.96
N ALA A 103 -67.17 -4.21 -35.77
CA ALA A 103 -67.00 -3.14 -34.77
C ALA A 103 -68.39 -2.76 -34.17
N PRO A 104 -68.62 -1.61 -33.48
CA PRO A 104 -67.71 -0.60 -32.88
C PRO A 104 -68.09 -0.13 -31.43
N THR A 105 -67.22 0.66 -30.76
CA THR A 105 -67.51 1.92 -30.00
C THR A 105 -66.30 2.37 -29.14
N THR A 106 -66.25 3.66 -28.73
CA THR A 106 -65.00 4.42 -28.46
C THR A 106 -65.28 5.71 -27.63
N PRO A 107 -64.27 6.52 -27.21
CA PRO A 107 -63.22 6.38 -26.16
C PRO A 107 -63.60 7.22 -24.89
N PRO A 108 -62.75 7.96 -24.09
CA PRO A 108 -61.39 8.55 -24.25
C PRO A 108 -60.26 7.65 -23.66
N ALA A 109 -58.96 7.75 -23.96
CA ALA A 109 -58.06 8.79 -24.48
C ALA A 109 -57.44 9.77 -23.44
N GLN A 110 -56.30 9.39 -22.84
CA GLN A 110 -55.13 10.26 -22.52
C GLN A 110 -53.93 9.45 -21.93
N LEU A 111 -52.70 9.93 -22.15
CA LEU A 111 -51.36 9.48 -21.64
C LEU A 111 -50.37 8.74 -22.59
N THR A 112 -50.28 9.17 -23.85
CA THR A 112 -49.16 8.83 -24.76
C THR A 112 -48.22 10.04 -24.98
N ALA A 113 -47.53 10.51 -23.92
CA ALA A 113 -46.71 11.74 -23.99
C ALA A 113 -45.42 11.75 -23.14
N VAL A 114 -44.79 10.60 -22.87
CA VAL A 114 -43.45 10.54 -22.22
C VAL A 114 -42.46 9.64 -22.98
N ALA A 115 -42.92 8.52 -23.53
CA ALA A 115 -42.09 7.53 -24.25
C ALA A 115 -41.46 8.03 -25.58
N ALA A 116 -41.67 9.29 -25.97
CA ALA A 116 -41.14 9.90 -27.19
C ALA A 116 -40.10 11.03 -26.94
N ALA A 117 -39.75 11.31 -25.67
CA ALA A 117 -38.76 12.34 -25.32
C ALA A 117 -37.33 11.79 -25.03
N VAL A 118 -37.17 10.46 -24.99
CA VAL A 118 -35.87 9.79 -24.73
C VAL A 118 -35.36 9.05 -25.99
N ALA A 119 -35.71 9.57 -27.17
CA ALA A 119 -35.31 9.05 -28.48
C ALA A 119 -34.57 10.10 -29.34
N ALA A 120 -34.07 11.17 -28.72
CA ALA A 120 -33.30 12.23 -29.37
C ALA A 120 -32.17 12.82 -28.52
N GLN A 121 -31.69 12.10 -27.50
CA GLN A 121 -30.30 12.32 -27.07
C GLN A 121 -29.40 11.76 -28.16
N THR A 122 -28.91 12.64 -29.03
CA THR A 122 -27.75 12.35 -29.85
C THR A 122 -26.61 11.96 -28.91
N THR A 123 -26.22 10.68 -28.93
CA THR A 123 -25.05 10.21 -28.19
C THR A 123 -23.82 10.87 -28.80
N ALA A 124 -23.44 12.01 -28.21
CA ALA A 124 -22.31 12.81 -28.65
C ALA A 124 -21.08 11.89 -28.76
N ALA A 125 -20.39 11.97 -29.91
CA ALA A 125 -19.27 11.09 -30.20
C ALA A 125 -18.25 11.15 -29.05
N PRO A 126 -17.80 10.01 -28.49
CA PRO A 126 -16.97 10.00 -27.30
C PRO A 126 -15.74 10.90 -27.46
N ARG A 127 -15.49 11.77 -26.48
CA ARG A 127 -14.45 12.80 -26.54
C ARG A 127 -13.10 12.30 -25.99
N PRO A 128 -11.96 12.92 -26.35
CA PRO A 128 -10.68 12.65 -25.69
C PRO A 128 -10.73 12.98 -24.19
N LEU A 129 -9.98 12.22 -23.39
CA LEU A 129 -9.75 12.47 -21.96
C LEU A 129 -8.83 13.68 -21.79
N THR A 130 -9.39 14.76 -21.26
CA THR A 130 -8.69 15.99 -20.88
C THR A 130 -8.38 16.01 -19.37
N TYR A 131 -7.49 16.89 -18.92
CA TYR A 131 -6.96 16.86 -17.54
C TYR A 131 -8.01 17.19 -16.46
N ASP A 132 -9.06 17.95 -16.81
CA ASP A 132 -10.23 18.27 -15.98
C ASP A 132 -11.03 17.05 -15.52
N VAL A 133 -10.93 15.96 -16.27
CA VAL A 133 -11.64 14.70 -15.99
C VAL A 133 -11.08 14.01 -14.74
N TYR A 134 -9.80 14.26 -14.41
CA TYR A 134 -9.11 13.58 -13.31
C TYR A 134 -9.71 13.96 -11.95
N ALA A 135 -10.02 15.25 -11.76
CA ALA A 135 -10.64 15.81 -10.55
C ALA A 135 -11.84 15.00 -10.05
N ASN A 136 -12.68 14.55 -10.99
CA ASN A 136 -13.96 13.90 -10.75
C ASN A 136 -13.93 12.37 -10.98
N TRP A 137 -12.77 11.75 -11.23
CA TRP A 137 -12.71 10.30 -11.36
C TRP A 137 -12.78 9.63 -9.99
N ARG A 138 -13.75 8.73 -9.82
CA ARG A 138 -14.09 8.12 -8.54
C ARG A 138 -13.35 6.81 -8.33
N SER A 139 -13.03 6.53 -7.08
CA SER A 139 -12.47 5.28 -6.57
C SER A 139 -13.39 4.72 -5.49
N ILE A 140 -13.47 3.39 -5.37
CA ILE A 140 -14.18 2.72 -4.27
C ILE A 140 -13.16 2.45 -3.17
N GLN A 141 -13.49 2.87 -1.94
CA GLN A 141 -12.59 2.76 -0.78
C GLN A 141 -13.34 2.28 0.47
N GLY A 142 -12.64 1.55 1.34
CA GLY A 142 -13.16 1.13 2.65
C GLY A 142 -14.38 0.21 2.60
N THR A 143 -14.50 -0.66 1.59
CA THR A 143 -15.63 -1.57 1.44
C THR A 143 -15.80 -2.47 2.67
N GLN A 144 -17.00 -2.44 3.27
CA GLN A 144 -17.44 -3.32 4.34
C GLN A 144 -18.72 -4.05 3.95
N LEU A 145 -18.93 -5.22 4.54
CA LEU A 145 -20.13 -6.04 4.40
C LEU A 145 -20.65 -6.36 5.80
N SER A 146 -21.95 -6.14 6.04
CA SER A 146 -22.56 -6.42 7.34
C SER A 146 -22.49 -7.91 7.70
N ARG A 147 -22.55 -8.22 9.00
CA ARG A 147 -22.37 -9.60 9.51
C ARG A 147 -23.41 -10.58 8.95
N ASP A 148 -24.64 -10.12 8.78
CA ASP A 148 -25.78 -10.83 8.18
C ASP A 148 -25.78 -10.83 6.63
N GLY A 149 -24.82 -10.13 6.00
CA GLY A 149 -24.71 -10.02 4.55
C GLY A 149 -25.83 -9.23 3.87
N GLN A 150 -26.66 -8.47 4.61
CA GLN A 150 -27.73 -7.68 4.01
C GLN A 150 -27.28 -6.31 3.48
N TRP A 151 -26.24 -5.71 4.06
CA TRP A 151 -25.77 -4.36 3.70
C TRP A 151 -24.30 -4.33 3.29
N VAL A 152 -23.99 -3.62 2.20
CA VAL A 152 -22.61 -3.19 1.88
C VAL A 152 -22.47 -1.70 2.19
N ALA A 153 -21.31 -1.28 2.68
CA ALA A 153 -20.96 0.13 2.83
C ALA A 153 -19.61 0.40 2.16
N TYR A 154 -19.50 1.48 1.38
CA TYR A 154 -18.27 1.85 0.69
C TYR A 154 -18.23 3.35 0.36
N ALA A 155 -17.04 3.94 0.35
CA ALA A 155 -16.86 5.34 -0.02
C ALA A 155 -16.54 5.47 -1.51
N LEU A 156 -17.25 6.36 -2.22
CA LEU A 156 -16.91 6.85 -3.54
C LEU A 156 -16.09 8.14 -3.40
N VAL A 157 -14.78 8.02 -3.59
CA VAL A 157 -13.82 9.12 -3.37
C VAL A 157 -13.22 9.57 -4.71
N ALA A 158 -13.43 10.84 -5.04
CA ALA A 158 -12.82 11.52 -6.18
C ALA A 158 -11.47 12.17 -5.80
N GLN A 159 -10.73 12.71 -6.76
CA GLN A 159 -9.41 13.30 -6.51
C GLN A 159 -9.48 14.75 -6.00
N GLU A 160 -10.45 15.53 -6.47
CA GLU A 160 -10.60 16.97 -6.17
C GLU A 160 -12.04 17.41 -5.91
N ALA A 161 -12.95 16.44 -5.75
CA ALA A 161 -14.32 16.67 -5.29
C ALA A 161 -14.55 15.92 -3.97
N ASP A 162 -15.47 16.43 -3.15
CA ASP A 162 -15.89 15.76 -1.92
C ASP A 162 -16.45 14.37 -2.24
N GLY A 163 -15.98 13.36 -1.50
CA GLY A 163 -16.48 11.98 -1.64
C GLY A 163 -17.89 11.81 -1.06
N GLU A 164 -18.46 10.62 -1.25
CA GLU A 164 -19.72 10.20 -0.60
C GLU A 164 -19.59 8.77 -0.06
N LEU A 165 -20.17 8.51 1.11
CA LEU A 165 -20.46 7.14 1.53
C LEU A 165 -21.73 6.67 0.81
N VAL A 166 -21.68 5.46 0.27
CA VAL A 166 -22.86 4.71 -0.20
C VAL A 166 -23.05 3.50 0.70
N VAL A 167 -24.27 3.31 1.19
CA VAL A 167 -24.67 2.15 1.99
C VAL A 167 -25.87 1.51 1.29
N ARG A 168 -25.70 0.28 0.81
CA ARG A 168 -26.66 -0.38 -0.09
C ARG A 168 -27.12 -1.72 0.47
N HIS A 169 -28.43 -1.90 0.53
CA HIS A 169 -29.08 -3.16 0.88
C HIS A 169 -29.04 -4.11 -0.33
N LEU A 170 -28.62 -5.35 -0.12
CA LEU A 170 -28.20 -6.29 -1.18
C LEU A 170 -29.34 -7.16 -1.75
N THR A 171 -30.55 -7.06 -1.18
CA THR A 171 -31.73 -7.85 -1.60
C THR A 171 -32.77 -7.01 -2.34
N ASP A 172 -33.20 -5.86 -1.78
CA ASP A 172 -34.13 -4.92 -2.44
C ASP A 172 -33.43 -3.81 -3.25
N GLY A 173 -32.13 -3.58 -3.03
CA GLY A 173 -31.36 -2.55 -3.71
C GLY A 173 -31.52 -1.12 -3.17
N ARG A 174 -32.15 -0.93 -2.00
CA ARG A 174 -32.27 0.35 -1.29
C ARG A 174 -30.88 0.95 -0.98
N GLU A 175 -30.74 2.25 -1.16
CA GLU A 175 -29.48 2.97 -0.87
C GLU A 175 -29.70 4.14 0.08
N TRP A 176 -28.77 4.29 1.02
CA TRP A 176 -28.52 5.50 1.78
C TRP A 176 -27.18 6.10 1.36
N ARG A 177 -27.08 7.44 1.40
CA ARG A 177 -25.88 8.18 0.97
C ARG A 177 -25.58 9.31 1.94
N ALA A 178 -24.29 9.49 2.27
CA ALA A 178 -23.84 10.56 3.16
C ALA A 178 -22.63 11.32 2.57
N PRO A 179 -22.71 12.65 2.41
CA PRO A 179 -21.63 13.44 1.83
C PRO A 179 -20.39 13.44 2.74
N ARG A 180 -19.20 13.41 2.12
CA ARG A 180 -17.87 13.37 2.76
C ARG A 180 -17.60 12.14 3.63
N GLY A 181 -18.48 11.13 3.60
CA GLY A 181 -18.34 9.90 4.37
C GLY A 181 -17.26 8.96 3.83
N THR A 182 -16.45 8.42 4.73
CA THR A 182 -15.27 7.58 4.47
C THR A 182 -15.06 6.57 5.59
N ALA A 183 -14.32 5.48 5.32
CA ALA A 183 -14.00 4.44 6.32
C ALA A 183 -15.22 3.95 7.16
N PRO A 184 -16.26 3.38 6.52
CA PRO A 184 -17.43 2.86 7.24
C PRO A 184 -17.08 1.64 8.10
N VAL A 185 -17.81 1.47 9.20
CA VAL A 185 -17.79 0.28 10.07
C VAL A 185 -19.21 0.03 10.58
N PHE A 186 -19.74 -1.17 10.35
CA PHE A 186 -21.07 -1.58 10.86
C PHE A 186 -21.03 -1.89 12.37
N SER A 187 -22.15 -1.69 13.06
CA SER A 187 -22.40 -2.24 14.39
C SER A 187 -22.50 -3.77 14.35
N ALA A 188 -22.34 -4.44 15.50
CA ALA A 188 -22.31 -5.90 15.57
C ALA A 188 -23.66 -6.57 15.24
N ASP A 189 -24.76 -5.84 15.38
CA ASP A 189 -26.13 -6.24 15.02
C ASP A 189 -26.49 -5.96 13.55
N GLY A 190 -25.73 -5.11 12.85
CA GLY A 190 -26.03 -4.68 11.49
C GLY A 190 -27.15 -3.63 11.36
N HIS A 191 -27.58 -2.98 12.46
CA HIS A 191 -28.58 -1.91 12.42
C HIS A 191 -28.00 -0.52 12.11
N TYR A 192 -26.72 -0.30 12.39
CA TYR A 192 -26.05 1.00 12.26
C TYR A 192 -24.74 0.91 11.47
N VAL A 193 -24.32 2.03 10.89
CA VAL A 193 -22.96 2.20 10.35
C VAL A 193 -22.37 3.52 10.81
N ALA A 194 -21.15 3.47 11.36
CA ALA A 194 -20.35 4.63 11.73
C ALA A 194 -19.30 4.90 10.66
N PHE A 195 -18.98 6.17 10.38
CA PHE A 195 -18.04 6.56 9.32
C PHE A 195 -17.38 7.91 9.61
N ALA A 196 -16.15 8.10 9.11
CA ALA A 196 -15.44 9.38 9.17
C ALA A 196 -15.98 10.38 8.15
N VAL A 197 -16.21 11.63 8.57
CA VAL A 197 -16.72 12.73 7.74
C VAL A 197 -15.57 13.69 7.47
N GLN A 198 -15.04 13.69 6.24
CA GLN A 198 -13.89 14.52 5.88
C GLN A 198 -14.25 16.02 5.85
N PRO A 199 -13.29 16.94 6.11
CA PRO A 199 -13.47 18.36 5.78
C PRO A 199 -13.71 18.55 4.28
N THR A 200 -14.45 19.59 3.88
CA THR A 200 -14.68 19.86 2.44
C THR A 200 -13.36 20.19 1.74
N ARG A 201 -13.22 19.79 0.47
CA ARG A 201 -12.04 20.04 -0.34
C ARG A 201 -11.68 21.53 -0.39
N ALA A 202 -12.67 22.40 -0.54
CA ALA A 202 -12.50 23.85 -0.53
C ALA A 202 -11.88 24.38 0.79
N VAL A 203 -12.26 23.81 1.94
CA VAL A 203 -11.70 24.18 3.25
C VAL A 203 -10.28 23.64 3.42
N LEU A 204 -9.97 22.46 2.90
CA LEU A 204 -8.60 21.91 2.88
C LEU A 204 -7.68 22.74 1.97
N ASP A 205 -8.13 23.12 0.77
CA ASP A 205 -7.36 23.94 -0.16
C ASP A 205 -7.17 25.36 0.35
N GLN A 206 -8.17 25.94 1.04
CA GLN A 206 -7.98 27.23 1.69
C GLN A 206 -6.99 27.12 2.87
N ALA A 207 -7.04 26.04 3.65
CA ALA A 207 -6.04 25.80 4.70
C ALA A 207 -4.61 25.63 4.16
N LYS A 208 -4.43 25.00 2.98
CA LYS A 208 -3.12 24.92 2.29
C LYS A 208 -2.61 26.32 1.90
N LYS A 209 -3.48 27.20 1.35
CA LYS A 209 -3.14 28.60 1.02
C LYS A 209 -2.81 29.43 2.26
N ASP A 210 -3.63 29.31 3.31
CA ASP A 210 -3.46 29.99 4.61
C ASP A 210 -2.23 29.48 5.38
N LYS A 211 -1.53 28.44 4.88
CA LYS A 211 -0.41 27.73 5.52
C LYS A 211 -0.76 27.16 6.91
N LYS A 212 -2.04 26.87 7.17
CA LYS A 212 -2.53 26.29 8.42
C LYS A 212 -1.99 24.88 8.61
N LYS A 213 -1.46 24.58 9.80
CA LYS A 213 -0.82 23.31 10.18
C LYS A 213 -1.19 22.95 11.62
N GLY A 214 -1.02 21.67 11.99
CA GLY A 214 -1.22 21.22 13.37
C GLY A 214 -2.67 21.40 13.85
N ASP A 215 -2.87 22.16 14.93
CA ASP A 215 -4.19 22.35 15.53
C ASP A 215 -5.09 23.29 14.72
N ASP A 216 -4.52 24.22 13.96
CA ASP A 216 -5.26 25.15 13.07
C ASP A 216 -5.72 24.50 11.75
N ALA A 217 -5.32 23.25 11.48
CA ALA A 217 -5.73 22.52 10.29
C ALA A 217 -7.17 21.98 10.43
N PRO A 218 -7.98 21.96 9.34
CA PRO A 218 -9.34 21.42 9.38
C PRO A 218 -9.39 19.98 9.89
N LYS A 219 -10.24 19.72 10.90
CA LYS A 219 -10.37 18.41 11.55
C LYS A 219 -11.56 17.63 10.96
N ALA A 220 -11.40 16.33 10.76
CA ALA A 220 -12.49 15.45 10.35
C ALA A 220 -13.55 15.32 11.47
N GLY A 221 -14.78 14.97 11.11
CA GLY A 221 -15.80 14.49 12.04
C GLY A 221 -16.01 12.98 11.91
N ALA A 222 -17.00 12.46 12.61
CA ALA A 222 -17.61 11.17 12.31
C ALA A 222 -19.13 11.29 12.34
N ALA A 223 -19.82 10.31 11.78
CA ALA A 223 -21.27 10.24 11.80
C ALA A 223 -21.74 8.79 11.94
N VAL A 224 -22.95 8.63 12.46
CA VAL A 224 -23.67 7.35 12.56
C VAL A 224 -24.91 7.44 11.70
N MET A 225 -25.21 6.37 10.97
CA MET A 225 -26.42 6.22 10.17
C MET A 225 -27.22 5.02 10.68
N ASP A 226 -28.49 5.26 11.00
CA ASP A 226 -29.50 4.22 11.19
C ASP A 226 -29.92 3.67 9.81
N LEU A 227 -29.76 2.37 9.61
CA LEU A 227 -30.03 1.71 8.32
C LEU A 227 -31.53 1.44 8.09
N SER A 228 -32.36 1.53 9.12
CA SER A 228 -33.81 1.41 8.99
C SER A 228 -34.43 2.67 8.37
N THR A 229 -34.10 3.86 8.89
CA THR A 229 -34.63 5.16 8.41
C THR A 229 -33.73 5.93 7.44
N GLY A 230 -32.42 5.65 7.41
CA GLY A 230 -31.42 6.43 6.68
C GLY A 230 -30.99 7.71 7.39
N THR A 231 -31.45 7.95 8.63
CA THR A 231 -31.12 9.16 9.41
C THR A 231 -29.63 9.18 9.76
N VAL A 232 -28.97 10.32 9.53
CA VAL A 232 -27.54 10.53 9.79
C VAL A 232 -27.34 11.51 10.93
N GLU A 233 -26.67 11.07 11.99
CA GLU A 233 -26.27 11.87 13.14
C GLU A 233 -24.76 12.18 13.06
N THR A 234 -24.35 13.45 13.15
CA THR A 234 -22.93 13.86 13.02
C THR A 234 -22.34 14.37 14.33
N VAL A 235 -21.05 14.12 14.53
CA VAL A 235 -20.19 14.69 15.57
C VAL A 235 -18.94 15.26 14.90
N GLU A 236 -18.66 16.55 15.11
CA GLU A 236 -17.48 17.20 14.55
C GLU A 236 -16.20 16.81 15.30
N ARG A 237 -15.04 17.02 14.65
CA ARG A 237 -13.71 16.94 15.28
C ARG A 237 -13.40 15.56 15.87
N VAL A 238 -13.89 14.46 15.29
CA VAL A 238 -13.65 13.09 15.75
C VAL A 238 -12.30 12.60 15.24
N LYS A 239 -11.42 12.20 16.17
CA LYS A 239 -10.09 11.64 15.93
C LYS A 239 -10.14 10.12 15.67
N ARG A 240 -10.91 9.40 16.46
CA ARG A 240 -11.09 7.94 16.37
C ARG A 240 -12.48 7.56 16.88
N PHE A 241 -13.14 6.63 16.21
CA PHE A 241 -14.37 6.00 16.68
C PHE A 241 -14.23 4.47 16.65
N ALA A 242 -14.98 3.75 17.48
CA ALA A 242 -15.09 2.30 17.41
C ALA A 242 -16.38 1.79 18.07
N TRP A 243 -17.01 0.81 17.43
CA TRP A 243 -17.98 -0.10 18.06
C TRP A 243 -17.21 -1.14 18.92
N PRO A 244 -17.86 -1.76 19.93
CA PRO A 244 -17.37 -3.01 20.48
C PRO A 244 -17.45 -4.15 19.45
N LYS A 245 -16.66 -5.21 19.63
CA LYS A 245 -16.45 -6.21 18.57
C LYS A 245 -17.72 -7.00 18.23
N ASP A 246 -18.40 -7.53 19.25
CA ASP A 246 -19.50 -8.49 19.10
C ASP A 246 -20.80 -8.06 19.82
N GLY A 247 -20.94 -6.79 20.23
CA GLY A 247 -22.13 -6.27 20.90
C GLY A 247 -22.63 -4.90 20.42
N GLY A 248 -23.85 -4.55 20.86
CA GLY A 248 -24.31 -3.18 21.12
C GLY A 248 -24.64 -2.23 19.95
N SER A 249 -25.53 -1.28 20.27
CA SER A 249 -25.84 -0.04 19.54
C SER A 249 -24.98 1.17 19.99
N VAL A 250 -23.99 0.94 20.87
CA VAL A 250 -23.21 2.01 21.52
C VAL A 250 -21.88 2.25 20.80
N LEU A 251 -21.67 3.48 20.35
CA LEU A 251 -20.43 3.95 19.72
C LEU A 251 -19.61 4.82 20.67
N ALA A 252 -18.30 4.59 20.72
CA ALA A 252 -17.35 5.46 21.38
C ALA A 252 -16.59 6.31 20.34
N MET A 253 -16.51 7.63 20.55
CA MET A 253 -15.91 8.63 19.66
C MET A 253 -14.99 9.59 20.42
N LEU A 254 -13.67 9.47 20.24
CA LEU A 254 -12.68 10.38 20.81
C LEU A 254 -12.49 11.60 19.89
N LEU A 255 -12.53 12.81 20.45
CA LEU A 255 -12.41 14.07 19.71
C LEU A 255 -10.97 14.61 19.67
N GLU A 256 -10.71 15.54 18.76
CA GLU A 256 -9.49 16.34 18.66
C GLU A 256 -9.46 17.50 19.67
N ALA A 257 -8.28 18.09 19.89
CA ALA A 257 -8.16 19.31 20.72
C ALA A 257 -8.95 20.49 20.10
N VAL A 258 -9.53 21.36 20.94
CA VAL A 258 -10.19 22.59 20.46
C VAL A 258 -9.12 23.60 20.03
N PRO A 259 -9.19 24.19 18.81
CA PRO A 259 -8.26 25.23 18.40
C PRO A 259 -8.26 26.42 19.36
N ALA A 260 -7.08 26.88 19.76
CA ALA A 260 -6.97 28.00 20.68
C ALA A 260 -7.44 29.29 19.99
N LYS A 261 -8.51 29.92 20.50
CA LYS A 261 -8.86 31.28 20.10
C LYS A 261 -7.68 32.20 20.42
N LYS A 262 -7.08 32.82 19.40
CA LYS A 262 -6.25 34.01 19.61
C LYS A 262 -7.15 35.13 20.10
N ASP A 263 -6.83 35.70 21.26
CA ASP A 263 -7.55 36.87 21.77
C ASP A 263 -7.32 38.07 20.84
N ALA A 264 -8.40 38.54 20.20
CA ALA A 264 -8.38 39.63 19.22
C ALA A 264 -8.24 41.02 19.88
N GLY A 265 -7.25 41.17 20.76
CA GLY A 265 -7.03 42.36 21.59
C GLY A 265 -5.60 42.89 21.63
N LYS A 266 -4.67 42.36 20.82
CA LYS A 266 -3.24 42.77 20.80
C LYS A 266 -2.62 42.92 19.40
N GLU A 267 -3.39 43.47 18.45
CA GLU A 267 -2.88 43.86 17.12
C GLU A 267 -3.03 45.37 16.83
N ALA A 268 -3.40 46.17 17.84
CA ALA A 268 -3.69 47.61 17.70
C ALA A 268 -2.57 48.55 18.18
N GLU A 269 -1.44 48.04 18.71
CA GLU A 269 -0.43 48.86 19.41
C GLU A 269 1.01 48.68 18.87
N ALA A 270 1.17 47.99 17.73
CA ALA A 270 2.48 47.80 17.07
C ALA A 270 2.73 48.71 15.84
N ASN A 271 1.69 49.31 15.26
CA ASN A 271 1.77 50.10 14.02
C ASN A 271 1.90 51.62 14.25
N LYS A 272 2.78 52.05 15.18
CA LYS A 272 3.20 53.46 15.36
C LYS A 272 4.68 53.58 15.78
N ALA A 273 5.59 52.92 15.05
CA ALA A 273 7.01 52.97 15.36
C ALA A 273 7.96 52.94 14.13
N ASP A 274 7.49 53.30 12.93
CA ASP A 274 8.40 53.69 11.84
C ASP A 274 7.81 54.82 10.99
N ALA A 275 8.45 55.99 11.06
CA ALA A 275 8.07 57.21 10.34
C ALA A 275 9.16 58.29 10.36
N SER A 276 10.46 57.95 10.41
CA SER A 276 11.54 58.92 10.15
C SER A 276 12.93 58.30 9.92
N ARG A 277 13.39 58.25 8.65
CA ARG A 277 14.44 59.14 8.10
C ARG A 277 14.90 58.71 6.72
N ASP A 278 15.05 59.70 5.83
CA ASP A 278 15.48 59.53 4.45
C ASP A 278 17.01 59.67 4.25
N ALA A 279 17.47 58.99 3.20
CA ALA A 279 18.50 59.43 2.23
C ALA A 279 20.01 59.48 2.59
N VAL A 280 20.79 59.44 1.49
CA VAL A 280 22.26 59.60 1.33
C VAL A 280 23.10 58.40 1.81
N GLY A 281 23.99 57.83 0.99
CA GLY A 281 24.32 58.12 -0.42
C GLY A 281 25.40 57.19 -1.00
N ASP A 282 25.69 57.32 -2.29
CA ASP A 282 26.54 56.43 -3.09
C ASP A 282 28.07 56.66 -2.93
N ALA A 283 28.87 55.62 -3.18
CA ALA A 283 30.31 55.68 -3.45
C ALA A 283 30.79 54.39 -4.19
N GLU A 284 31.91 54.47 -4.92
CA GLU A 284 32.31 53.52 -5.98
C GLU A 284 33.52 52.61 -5.63
N GLU A 285 33.81 51.69 -6.57
CA GLU A 285 35.06 50.97 -6.92
C GLU A 285 36.33 51.03 -6.02
N ASP A 286 37.03 49.89 -5.85
CA ASP A 286 38.11 49.47 -6.78
C ASP A 286 38.54 47.99 -6.55
N ALA A 287 39.47 47.45 -7.35
CA ALA A 287 39.78 46.00 -7.47
C ALA A 287 41.27 45.61 -7.29
N SER A 288 41.55 44.33 -6.97
CA SER A 288 42.70 43.51 -7.46
C SER A 288 42.93 42.18 -6.67
N GLY A 289 43.62 41.20 -7.28
CA GLY A 289 44.17 39.97 -6.65
C GLY A 289 43.15 38.86 -6.37
N GLU A 290 42.89 37.88 -7.25
CA GLU A 290 43.74 36.78 -7.77
C GLU A 290 43.92 35.56 -6.81
N LEU A 291 43.20 34.49 -7.14
CA LEU A 291 43.47 33.04 -6.94
C LEU A 291 44.17 32.52 -5.67
N ASP A 292 43.45 31.69 -4.88
CA ASP A 292 43.66 30.22 -4.92
C ASP A 292 42.41 29.41 -4.46
N ARG A 293 42.49 28.07 -4.41
CA ARG A 293 41.35 27.13 -4.32
C ARG A 293 41.47 26.12 -3.17
N ALA A 294 40.39 25.90 -2.39
CA ALA A 294 39.89 24.56 -1.95
C ALA A 294 38.73 24.65 -0.91
N ALA A 295 37.92 23.58 -0.80
CA ALA A 295 36.99 23.19 0.29
C ALA A 295 36.14 24.31 0.98
N VAL A 296 34.80 24.42 0.84
CA VAL A 296 33.68 23.44 0.88
C VAL A 296 33.51 22.72 2.24
N VAL A 297 32.44 23.04 2.99
CA VAL A 297 31.37 22.14 3.50
C VAL A 297 30.49 22.80 4.60
N SER A 298 29.16 22.80 4.38
CA SER A 298 28.05 22.93 5.38
C SER A 298 27.84 24.29 6.11
N SER A 299 26.68 24.58 6.73
CA SER A 299 25.50 23.72 6.95
C SER A 299 24.14 24.46 6.88
N ASP A 300 23.22 23.95 6.05
CA ASP A 300 21.79 23.89 6.35
C ASP A 300 21.48 22.50 6.94
N ALA A 301 20.51 22.39 7.86
CA ALA A 301 19.88 21.11 8.23
C ALA A 301 18.63 21.30 9.11
N ASP A 302 17.44 21.12 8.53
CA ASP A 302 16.23 20.74 9.28
C ASP A 302 15.21 20.06 8.33
N LEU A 303 14.18 19.39 8.90
CA LEU A 303 13.11 18.62 8.23
C LEU A 303 13.48 17.23 7.66
N PHE A 304 12.88 16.18 8.23
CA PHE A 304 12.69 14.86 7.61
C PHE A 304 11.33 14.29 8.03
N ALA A 305 10.68 13.52 7.14
CA ALA A 305 9.44 12.79 7.45
C ALA A 305 9.39 11.39 6.82
N ASP A 306 9.20 10.41 7.69
CA ASP A 306 8.49 9.13 7.61
C ASP A 306 8.22 8.40 6.28
N GLN A 307 8.24 7.07 6.40
CA GLN A 307 7.15 6.24 5.86
C GLN A 307 6.90 4.99 6.73
N GLU A 308 5.66 4.87 7.23
CA GLU A 308 4.98 3.63 7.65
C GLU A 308 5.64 2.74 8.73
N ALA A 309 5.65 3.24 9.97
CA ALA A 309 5.16 2.44 11.10
C ALA A 309 3.62 2.58 11.19
N ASN A 310 2.95 1.80 12.06
CA ASN A 310 1.53 2.05 12.40
C ASN A 310 1.36 3.53 12.82
N PRO A 311 0.41 4.30 12.24
CA PRO A 311 0.19 5.71 12.62
C PRO A 311 -0.10 5.93 14.12
N GLU A 312 -0.53 4.92 14.88
CA GLU A 312 -0.63 5.02 16.35
C GLU A 312 0.74 5.04 17.05
N ALA A 313 1.77 4.39 16.47
CA ALA A 313 3.09 4.27 17.08
C ALA A 313 3.95 5.53 16.90
N ALA A 314 3.85 6.20 15.74
CA ALA A 314 4.67 7.38 15.43
C ALA A 314 4.36 8.60 16.33
N ALA A 315 3.19 8.64 16.96
CA ALA A 315 2.73 9.75 17.81
C ALA A 315 3.31 9.74 19.25
N LEU A 316 4.28 8.87 19.55
CA LEU A 316 4.78 8.61 20.92
C LEU A 316 6.19 9.14 21.21
N ALA A 317 6.91 9.70 20.22
CA ALA A 317 8.25 10.26 20.43
C ALA A 317 8.20 11.59 21.20
N ALA A 318 9.10 11.76 22.18
CA ALA A 318 9.17 12.86 23.15
C ALA A 318 7.91 13.01 24.04
N THR A 319 8.02 12.60 25.30
CA THR A 319 6.94 12.55 26.31
C THR A 319 6.52 13.92 26.87
N LYS A 320 6.11 14.85 25.99
CA LYS A 320 5.10 15.83 26.36
C LYS A 320 3.78 15.08 26.57
N LYS A 321 3.36 14.96 27.83
CA LYS A 321 2.05 14.43 28.25
C LYS A 321 0.95 15.02 27.37
N THR A 322 0.37 14.20 26.50
CA THR A 322 -0.75 14.59 25.64
C THR A 322 -1.95 14.91 26.54
N PRO A 323 -2.48 16.14 26.54
CA PRO A 323 -3.74 16.41 27.21
C PRO A 323 -4.84 15.58 26.56
N GLY A 324 -5.74 15.02 27.38
CA GLY A 324 -6.96 14.43 26.88
C GLY A 324 -7.92 15.49 26.35
N THR A 325 -8.90 15.02 25.60
CA THR A 325 -9.91 15.80 24.89
C THR A 325 -11.28 15.38 25.40
N GLU A 326 -12.27 15.19 24.52
CA GLU A 326 -13.61 14.73 24.86
C GLU A 326 -13.84 13.36 24.24
N LEU A 327 -14.37 12.42 25.01
CA LEU A 327 -14.86 11.12 24.53
C LEU A 327 -16.38 11.16 24.59
N VAL A 328 -17.02 11.13 23.43
CA VAL A 328 -18.48 10.99 23.32
C VAL A 328 -18.81 9.51 23.26
N VAL A 329 -19.69 9.08 24.15
CA VAL A 329 -20.35 7.76 24.10
C VAL A 329 -21.79 8.01 23.66
N LEU A 330 -22.18 7.42 22.54
CA LEU A 330 -23.48 7.59 21.89
C LEU A 330 -24.16 6.22 21.81
N ASP A 331 -25.34 6.07 22.41
CA ASP A 331 -26.24 4.97 22.07
C ASP A 331 -27.09 5.38 20.86
N ALA A 332 -26.88 4.71 19.73
CA ALA A 332 -27.58 4.95 18.48
C ALA A 332 -29.05 4.45 18.50
N ALA A 333 -29.44 3.64 19.48
CA ALA A 333 -30.84 3.21 19.65
C ALA A 333 -31.71 4.25 20.35
N THR A 334 -31.17 4.97 21.34
CA THR A 334 -31.90 6.01 22.08
C THR A 334 -31.53 7.45 21.69
N ASN A 335 -30.47 7.64 20.89
CA ASN A 335 -29.83 8.95 20.65
C ASN A 335 -29.47 9.65 21.97
N THR A 336 -29.00 8.88 22.95
CA THR A 336 -28.47 9.43 24.20
C THR A 336 -26.96 9.59 24.09
N ARG A 337 -26.48 10.77 24.44
CA ARG A 337 -25.07 11.17 24.37
C ARG A 337 -24.54 11.45 25.77
N GLN A 338 -23.45 10.78 26.14
CA GLN A 338 -22.61 11.15 27.28
C GLN A 338 -21.27 11.70 26.77
N THR A 339 -20.79 12.79 27.37
CA THR A 339 -19.44 13.32 27.09
C THR A 339 -18.55 13.19 28.32
N LEU A 340 -17.52 12.36 28.21
CA LEU A 340 -16.42 12.24 29.18
C LEU A 340 -15.32 13.25 28.79
N ARG A 341 -14.77 13.96 29.78
CA ARG A 341 -13.73 14.99 29.57
C ARG A 341 -12.34 14.52 29.97
N ASP A 342 -11.34 15.23 29.45
CA ASP A 342 -9.92 14.99 29.67
C ASP A 342 -9.46 13.59 29.22
N VAL A 343 -10.15 12.98 28.23
CA VAL A 343 -9.89 11.59 27.80
C VAL A 343 -8.83 11.53 26.70
N ALA A 344 -7.79 10.70 26.87
CA ALA A 344 -6.69 10.58 25.90
C ALA A 344 -6.77 9.34 24.99
N ASP A 345 -7.40 8.25 25.45
CA ASP A 345 -7.52 6.98 24.72
C ASP A 345 -8.64 6.09 25.30
N PHE A 346 -9.11 5.09 24.54
CA PHE A 346 -10.16 4.15 24.98
C PHE A 346 -10.11 2.77 24.28
N VAL A 347 -10.62 1.73 24.93
CA VAL A 347 -10.81 0.38 24.34
C VAL A 347 -12.08 -0.29 24.86
N TRP A 348 -12.74 -1.06 24.00
CA TRP A 348 -13.88 -1.91 24.34
C TRP A 348 -13.45 -3.31 24.80
N SER A 349 -14.23 -3.95 25.67
CA SER A 349 -14.27 -5.41 25.73
C SER A 349 -14.91 -5.96 24.44
N ASP A 350 -14.51 -7.16 24.01
CA ASP A 350 -15.04 -7.73 22.75
C ASP A 350 -16.57 -7.92 22.81
N ASP A 351 -17.14 -8.22 23.98
CA ASP A 351 -18.59 -8.33 24.23
C ASP A 351 -19.33 -6.98 24.36
N GLY A 352 -18.61 -5.85 24.41
CA GLY A 352 -19.16 -4.51 24.58
C GLY A 352 -19.73 -4.17 25.94
N ARG A 353 -19.65 -5.04 26.96
CA ARG A 353 -20.15 -4.76 28.31
C ARG A 353 -19.29 -3.74 29.08
N ARG A 354 -18.07 -3.48 28.64
CA ARG A 354 -17.10 -2.60 29.34
C ARG A 354 -16.35 -1.72 28.36
N LEU A 355 -16.30 -0.43 28.65
CA LEU A 355 -15.45 0.56 27.95
C LEU A 355 -14.38 1.05 28.93
N ALA A 356 -13.11 0.76 28.66
CA ALA A 356 -11.99 1.29 29.43
C ALA A 356 -11.46 2.57 28.75
N TYR A 357 -11.12 3.60 29.53
CA TYR A 357 -10.60 4.87 29.02
C TYR A 357 -9.54 5.51 29.92
N VAL A 358 -8.63 6.28 29.31
CA VAL A 358 -7.55 7.03 29.97
C VAL A 358 -7.95 8.49 30.18
N VAL A 359 -7.81 9.00 31.40
CA VAL A 359 -7.93 10.43 31.72
C VAL A 359 -6.55 11.06 31.91
N SER A 360 -6.27 12.15 31.18
CA SER A 360 -5.01 12.90 31.17
C SER A 360 -5.29 14.41 31.21
N VAL A 361 -5.16 15.03 32.38
CA VAL A 361 -5.49 16.45 32.59
C VAL A 361 -4.33 17.35 32.15
N LYS A 362 -4.63 18.47 31.48
CA LYS A 362 -3.65 19.50 31.15
C LYS A 362 -3.16 20.21 32.43
N GLU A 363 -1.86 20.24 32.67
CA GLU A 363 -1.31 21.01 33.79
C GLU A 363 -1.58 22.52 33.60
N SER A 364 -2.30 23.12 34.55
CA SER A 364 -2.45 24.57 34.62
C SER A 364 -1.14 25.21 35.07
N PRO A 365 -0.62 26.24 34.38
CA PRO A 365 0.57 26.95 34.83
C PRO A 365 0.29 27.58 36.20
N ALA A 366 1.05 27.17 37.22
CA ALA A 366 0.84 27.61 38.59
C ALA A 366 0.87 29.15 38.68
N ALA A 367 -0.19 29.72 39.26
CA ALA A 367 -0.37 31.16 39.32
C ALA A 367 0.79 31.82 40.09
N LYS A 368 1.66 32.55 39.37
CA LYS A 368 2.72 33.41 39.95
C LYS A 368 2.07 34.58 40.71
N ARG A 369 1.55 34.31 41.91
CA ARG A 369 1.26 35.35 42.90
C ARG A 369 2.60 35.98 43.29
N LYS A 370 2.92 37.14 42.69
CA LYS A 370 4.01 38.00 43.18
C LYS A 370 3.71 38.37 44.62
N SER A 371 4.69 38.19 45.51
CA SER A 371 4.77 38.92 46.77
C SER A 371 5.39 40.29 46.52
N GLY A 372 4.89 41.32 47.20
CA GLY A 372 5.41 42.69 47.14
C GLY A 372 4.34 43.72 47.49
N GLU A 373 4.67 44.61 48.43
CA GLU A 373 3.93 45.81 48.86
C GLU A 373 2.54 45.57 49.54
N GLY A 374 2.16 46.30 50.61
CA GLY A 374 2.95 47.21 51.45
C GLY A 374 2.09 48.13 52.34
N ALA A 375 2.14 47.96 53.68
CA ALA A 375 1.39 48.71 54.70
C ALA A 375 -0.17 48.61 54.62
N GLY A 376 -0.97 48.92 55.65
CA GLY A 376 -0.70 49.36 57.03
C GLY A 376 -1.78 48.86 58.03
N PRO A 377 -1.72 49.21 59.33
CA PRO A 377 -2.40 48.48 60.41
C PRO A 377 -3.71 49.10 60.92
N VAL A 378 -4.49 48.32 61.71
CA VAL A 378 -5.11 48.63 63.03
C VAL A 378 -5.95 47.40 63.48
N ALA A 379 -6.39 47.32 64.75
CA ALA A 379 -6.82 46.08 65.41
C ALA A 379 -8.18 46.16 66.18
N SER A 380 -8.63 44.98 66.66
CA SER A 380 -9.55 44.74 67.80
C SER A 380 -11.08 44.96 67.65
N GLY A 381 -11.86 44.26 68.49
CA GLY A 381 -13.35 44.22 68.51
C GLY A 381 -13.91 42.98 67.78
N ALA A 382 -14.50 41.93 68.38
CA ALA A 382 -15.16 41.64 69.66
C ALA A 382 -16.68 41.91 69.74
N ALA A 383 -17.42 40.90 70.22
CA ALA A 383 -18.87 40.85 70.54
C ALA A 383 -19.87 40.95 69.35
N ALA A 384 -21.16 40.58 69.47
CA ALA A 384 -21.85 39.48 70.18
C ALA A 384 -23.38 39.51 69.85
N ALA A 385 -24.10 38.39 70.06
CA ALA A 385 -25.57 38.31 70.27
C ALA A 385 -26.51 38.74 69.08
N ALA A 386 -27.80 38.40 69.02
CA ALA A 386 -28.60 37.27 69.55
C ALA A 386 -30.00 37.20 68.85
N GLY A 387 -30.77 36.12 69.06
CA GLY A 387 -32.16 35.96 68.61
C GLY A 387 -32.43 34.52 68.10
N ALA A 388 -32.85 33.57 68.95
CA ALA A 388 -34.22 33.31 69.42
C ALA A 388 -35.12 32.67 68.31
N SER A 389 -35.50 31.39 68.39
CA SER A 389 -36.58 30.78 69.24
C SER A 389 -37.91 30.65 68.46
N ALA A 390 -38.65 29.52 68.41
CA ALA A 390 -38.46 28.13 68.86
C ALA A 390 -39.50 27.18 68.19
N ALA A 391 -39.47 25.88 68.54
CA ALA A 391 -40.58 24.88 68.71
C ALA A 391 -41.96 25.01 68.00
N SER A 392 -42.69 23.94 67.62
CA SER A 392 -42.43 22.47 67.56
C SER A 392 -43.61 21.68 66.92
N THR A 393 -43.44 20.34 66.80
CA THR A 393 -44.47 19.24 66.88
C THR A 393 -45.63 19.09 65.87
N GLU A 394 -45.65 17.92 65.20
CA GLU A 394 -46.80 17.00 64.92
C GLU A 394 -48.01 17.50 64.07
N THR A 395 -48.80 16.70 63.33
CA THR A 395 -49.11 15.24 63.35
C THR A 395 -49.59 14.73 61.96
N SER A 396 -49.73 13.41 61.77
CA SER A 396 -50.46 12.69 60.69
C SER A 396 -51.90 12.32 61.15
N PRO A 397 -52.88 11.70 60.39
CA PRO A 397 -52.70 10.72 59.28
C PRO A 397 -53.83 10.52 58.21
N THR A 398 -53.74 9.40 57.46
CA THR A 398 -54.79 8.56 56.79
C THR A 398 -55.51 9.00 55.49
N GLY A 399 -55.61 8.05 54.53
CA GLY A 399 -56.52 8.08 53.36
C GLY A 399 -56.24 6.99 52.30
N MET A 400 -57.18 6.04 52.10
CA MET A 400 -57.20 4.97 51.07
C MET A 400 -58.70 4.50 50.89
N PRO A 401 -59.13 3.59 49.96
CA PRO A 401 -58.38 2.61 49.14
C PRO A 401 -58.85 2.41 47.66
N ALA A 402 -58.27 1.41 46.96
CA ALA A 402 -58.89 0.51 45.93
C ALA A 402 -59.45 1.08 44.59
N ALA A 403 -59.58 0.32 43.47
CA ALA A 403 -58.95 -0.94 42.99
C ALA A 403 -59.35 -1.24 41.50
N SER A 404 -58.72 -2.26 40.91
CA SER A 404 -59.15 -3.06 39.72
C SER A 404 -59.00 -2.50 38.28
N ALA A 405 -59.00 -3.42 37.31
CA ALA A 405 -58.80 -3.31 35.85
C ALA A 405 -59.46 -4.56 35.18
N PRO A 406 -59.21 -4.98 33.91
CA PRO A 406 -58.71 -4.33 32.70
C PRO A 406 -59.68 -4.57 31.47
N ALA A 407 -59.14 -4.55 30.23
CA ALA A 407 -59.70 -5.04 28.92
C ALA A 407 -60.23 -3.95 27.94
N SER A 408 -60.27 -4.13 26.60
CA SER A 408 -59.46 -4.96 25.65
C SER A 408 -59.89 -4.65 24.19
N ALA A 409 -59.01 -4.88 23.20
CA ALA A 409 -59.33 -4.99 21.75
C ALA A 409 -59.88 -3.70 21.06
N SER A 410 -59.96 -3.56 19.72
CA SER A 410 -59.14 -4.03 18.58
C SER A 410 -59.61 -3.33 17.29
N ALA A 411 -58.79 -3.35 16.21
CA ALA A 411 -59.19 -3.07 14.81
C ALA A 411 -59.64 -1.61 14.50
N SER A 412 -59.66 -1.11 13.25
CA SER A 412 -58.94 -1.45 12.00
C SER A 412 -59.18 -0.34 10.95
N ALA A 413 -58.34 -0.27 9.90
CA ALA A 413 -58.62 0.41 8.61
C ALA A 413 -58.80 1.96 8.65
N SER A 414 -58.62 2.72 7.55
CA SER A 414 -57.92 2.48 6.27
C SER A 414 -57.63 3.80 5.53
N THR A 415 -56.73 3.77 4.53
CA THR A 415 -56.71 4.61 3.31
C THR A 415 -56.82 6.14 3.41
N SER A 416 -55.80 6.84 2.90
CA SER A 416 -55.95 7.55 1.60
C SER A 416 -54.60 8.02 1.04
N THR A 417 -54.55 8.28 -0.26
CA THR A 417 -53.35 8.68 -1.03
C THR A 417 -53.28 10.19 -1.24
N SER A 418 -52.08 10.78 -1.11
CA SER A 418 -51.66 11.87 -2.02
C SER A 418 -50.15 12.17 -1.93
N ALA A 419 -49.62 12.69 -3.03
CA ALA A 419 -48.34 13.37 -3.20
C ALA A 419 -48.52 14.34 -4.39
N PRO A 420 -47.63 15.32 -4.64
CA PRO A 420 -46.42 15.70 -3.91
C PRO A 420 -46.46 17.19 -3.46
N THR A 421 -45.36 17.71 -2.88
CA THR A 421 -44.69 18.98 -3.28
C THR A 421 -43.46 19.24 -2.39
N SER A 422 -42.44 19.91 -2.91
CA SER A 422 -41.19 20.25 -2.20
C SER A 422 -41.31 21.44 -1.25
N ALA A 423 -40.80 21.30 -0.02
CA ALA A 423 -40.37 22.40 0.83
C ALA A 423 -39.12 21.99 1.62
N ALA A 424 -38.15 22.89 1.78
CA ALA A 424 -36.95 22.63 2.55
C ALA A 424 -37.18 22.88 4.06
N PRO A 425 -36.73 22.00 4.97
CA PRO A 425 -36.82 22.24 6.41
C PRO A 425 -35.73 23.21 6.88
N ALA A 426 -36.10 24.07 7.83
CA ALA A 426 -35.17 24.92 8.59
C ALA A 426 -34.44 24.08 9.69
N PRO A 427 -33.46 24.62 10.45
CA PRO A 427 -32.53 23.80 11.23
C PRO A 427 -33.18 23.07 12.40
N ALA A 428 -32.56 21.95 12.79
CA ALA A 428 -33.07 21.05 13.81
C ALA A 428 -33.18 21.68 15.20
N SER A 429 -34.22 21.28 15.95
CA SER A 429 -34.32 21.54 17.38
C SER A 429 -33.20 20.83 18.14
N ALA A 430 -32.63 21.47 19.15
CA ALA A 430 -31.53 20.90 19.93
C ALA A 430 -32.01 19.77 20.86
N SER A 431 -31.35 18.61 20.80
CA SER A 431 -31.48 17.57 21.82
C SER A 431 -30.70 17.96 23.08
N THR A 432 -31.30 17.73 24.26
CA THR A 432 -30.70 18.07 25.55
C THR A 432 -29.64 17.04 25.95
N GLY A 433 -28.36 17.33 25.64
CA GLY A 433 -27.23 16.52 26.09
C GLY A 433 -26.97 16.66 27.59
N THR A 434 -27.13 15.58 28.35
CA THR A 434 -26.85 15.55 29.80
C THR A 434 -25.34 15.48 30.05
N VAL A 435 -24.72 16.63 30.34
CA VAL A 435 -23.34 16.69 30.82
C VAL A 435 -23.29 16.20 32.27
N VAL A 436 -23.06 14.89 32.47
CA VAL A 436 -22.85 14.31 33.81
C VAL A 436 -21.50 14.79 34.36
N PRO A 437 -21.44 15.53 35.49
CA PRO A 437 -20.19 16.00 36.06
C PRO A 437 -19.51 14.88 36.86
N LEU A 438 -18.77 14.01 36.16
CA LEU A 438 -18.07 12.89 36.80
C LEU A 438 -16.94 13.39 37.73
N LEU A 439 -17.20 13.26 39.04
CA LEU A 439 -16.35 13.58 40.20
C LEU A 439 -16.01 15.06 40.36
N ALA A 440 -16.53 15.66 41.44
CA ALA A 440 -16.26 17.03 41.87
C ALA A 440 -14.92 17.20 42.61
N ASP A 441 -13.84 16.62 42.07
CA ASP A 441 -12.47 16.74 42.59
C ASP A 441 -11.62 17.65 41.67
N ILE A 442 -10.96 18.68 42.22
CA ILE A 442 -10.28 19.69 41.40
C ILE A 442 -8.79 19.34 41.20
N GLY A 443 -8.42 18.94 39.98
CA GLY A 443 -7.02 18.84 39.52
C GLY A 443 -6.55 17.43 39.17
N ALA A 444 -5.23 17.20 39.27
CA ALA A 444 -4.54 15.99 38.81
C ALA A 444 -4.99 14.68 39.52
N ALA A 445 -5.80 14.76 40.58
CA ALA A 445 -6.44 13.62 41.22
C ALA A 445 -7.45 12.87 40.32
N ARG A 446 -7.86 13.47 39.19
CA ARG A 446 -8.73 12.86 38.17
C ARG A 446 -7.97 12.07 37.08
N GLU A 447 -6.64 12.13 37.04
CA GLU A 447 -5.85 11.34 36.08
C GLU A 447 -5.91 9.85 36.43
N GLY A 448 -6.00 8.97 35.43
CA GLY A 448 -6.20 7.55 35.67
C GLY A 448 -6.70 6.71 34.50
N VAL A 449 -6.87 5.41 34.76
CA VAL A 449 -7.70 4.50 33.95
C VAL A 449 -9.04 4.30 34.64
N TYR A 450 -10.11 4.36 33.85
CA TYR A 450 -11.49 4.24 34.29
C TYR A 450 -12.23 3.19 33.45
N LEU A 451 -13.25 2.57 34.03
CA LEU A 451 -14.20 1.68 33.38
C LEU A 451 -15.58 2.33 33.38
N LEU A 452 -16.23 2.32 32.22
CA LEU A 452 -17.64 2.64 32.04
C LEU A 452 -18.42 1.34 31.77
N ASP A 453 -19.56 1.20 32.43
CA ASP A 453 -20.62 0.25 32.13
C ASP A 453 -21.64 0.96 31.21
N PRO A 454 -21.77 0.61 29.92
CA PRO A 454 -22.67 1.32 29.01
C PRO A 454 -24.16 1.24 29.40
N ALA A 455 -24.55 0.26 30.24
CA ALA A 455 -25.92 0.17 30.76
C ALA A 455 -26.16 1.10 31.97
N ARG A 456 -25.10 1.69 32.54
CA ARG A 456 -25.12 2.68 33.63
C ARG A 456 -24.12 3.81 33.33
N PRO A 457 -24.36 4.62 32.28
CA PRO A 457 -23.38 5.59 31.78
C PRO A 457 -22.98 6.64 32.83
N ASP A 458 -23.88 6.98 33.74
CA ASP A 458 -23.62 7.86 34.88
C ASP A 458 -22.58 7.32 35.89
N HIS A 459 -22.29 6.01 35.88
CA HIS A 459 -21.38 5.33 36.81
C HIS A 459 -20.06 4.86 36.17
N SER A 460 -19.09 5.78 36.03
CA SER A 460 -17.70 5.38 35.75
C SER A 460 -16.94 4.98 37.03
N SER A 461 -16.38 3.77 37.04
CA SER A 461 -15.53 3.25 38.12
C SER A 461 -14.05 3.51 37.84
N ALA A 462 -13.29 4.01 38.81
CA ALA A 462 -11.85 4.23 38.65
C ALA A 462 -11.07 2.92 38.87
N VAL A 463 -10.31 2.49 37.88
CA VAL A 463 -9.45 1.30 37.94
C VAL A 463 -8.11 1.62 38.59
N LEU A 464 -7.53 2.78 38.25
CA LEU A 464 -6.29 3.28 38.85
C LEU A 464 -6.22 4.80 38.68
N ARG A 465 -6.12 5.57 39.79
CA ARG A 465 -5.96 7.04 39.75
C ARG A 465 -4.56 7.49 40.13
N GLY A 466 -4.18 8.68 39.68
CA GLY A 466 -2.98 9.44 40.05
C GLY A 466 -2.36 10.16 38.84
N ALA A 467 -1.49 11.13 39.08
CA ALA A 467 -0.79 11.82 37.99
C ALA A 467 0.13 10.85 37.23
N GLY A 468 -0.04 10.72 35.91
CA GLY A 468 0.74 9.76 35.13
C GLY A 468 0.34 9.62 33.67
N SER A 469 1.19 8.94 32.90
CA SER A 469 0.83 8.41 31.59
C SER A 469 0.22 7.01 31.76
N TYR A 470 -0.75 6.69 30.92
CA TYR A 470 -1.42 5.39 30.86
C TYR A 470 -1.54 5.01 29.38
N ARG A 471 -1.07 3.82 29.01
CA ARG A 471 -0.92 3.39 27.61
C ARG A 471 -1.26 1.90 27.44
N GLN A 472 -1.54 1.50 26.20
CA GLN A 472 -1.74 0.11 25.81
C GLN A 472 -2.90 -0.59 26.57
N LEU A 473 -4.05 0.09 26.69
CA LEU A 473 -5.26 -0.54 27.26
C LEU A 473 -5.64 -1.78 26.43
N LYS A 474 -5.73 -2.96 27.07
CA LYS A 474 -6.18 -4.19 26.41
C LYS A 474 -6.98 -5.08 27.35
N PHE A 475 -8.18 -5.48 26.92
CA PHE A 475 -8.94 -6.56 27.56
C PHE A 475 -8.50 -7.95 27.08
N ASP A 476 -8.77 -8.98 27.87
CA ASP A 476 -8.89 -10.36 27.39
C ASP A 476 -10.19 -10.58 26.60
N ALA A 477 -10.31 -11.74 25.93
CA ALA A 477 -11.45 -12.04 25.05
C ALA A 477 -12.79 -12.14 25.80
N GLN A 478 -12.74 -12.35 27.11
CA GLN A 478 -13.88 -12.47 28.02
C GLN A 478 -14.30 -11.11 28.59
N GLY A 479 -13.46 -10.07 28.46
CA GLY A 479 -13.67 -8.76 29.08
C GLY A 479 -13.50 -8.76 30.61
N GLU A 480 -13.05 -9.86 31.20
CA GLU A 480 -12.92 -10.06 32.65
C GLU A 480 -11.62 -9.47 33.21
N GLN A 481 -10.57 -9.38 32.37
CA GLN A 481 -9.28 -8.81 32.72
C GLN A 481 -8.94 -7.61 31.83
N LEU A 482 -8.38 -6.55 32.41
CA LEU A 482 -7.89 -5.37 31.69
C LEU A 482 -6.43 -5.11 32.08
N ALA A 483 -5.55 -5.05 31.09
CA ALA A 483 -4.14 -4.74 31.26
C ALA A 483 -3.78 -3.39 30.62
N PHE A 484 -2.79 -2.70 31.22
CA PHE A 484 -2.21 -1.45 30.70
C PHE A 484 -0.89 -1.14 31.38
N VAL A 485 -0.05 -0.30 30.78
CA VAL A 485 1.18 0.21 31.40
C VAL A 485 1.01 1.64 31.90
N SER A 486 1.59 1.97 33.06
CA SER A 486 1.61 3.34 33.59
C SER A 486 2.87 3.65 34.41
N ASN A 487 3.37 4.88 34.29
CA ASN A 487 4.48 5.42 35.08
C ASN A 487 4.03 6.25 36.31
N ARG A 488 2.73 6.19 36.67
CA ARG A 488 2.13 6.90 37.82
C ARG A 488 2.96 6.81 39.09
N ASP A 489 3.30 5.59 39.50
CA ASP A 489 3.94 5.35 40.79
C ASP A 489 5.28 6.07 40.89
N ALA A 490 6.14 5.96 39.87
CA ALA A 490 7.43 6.65 39.84
C ALA A 490 7.30 8.19 39.82
N ILE A 491 6.18 8.73 39.35
CA ILE A 491 5.87 10.17 39.46
C ILE A 491 5.45 10.53 40.89
N ALA A 492 4.64 9.71 41.55
CA ALA A 492 4.22 9.90 42.94
C ALA A 492 5.38 9.72 43.95
N GLU A 493 6.17 8.66 43.79
CA GLU A 493 7.41 8.38 44.54
C GLU A 493 8.36 9.59 44.47
N ARG A 494 8.64 10.08 43.25
CA ARG A 494 9.48 11.28 43.01
C ARG A 494 8.90 12.56 43.59
N ALA A 495 7.58 12.73 43.56
CA ALA A 495 6.92 13.89 44.18
C ALA A 495 7.07 13.87 45.70
N ALA A 496 6.99 12.69 46.34
CA ALA A 496 7.20 12.52 47.77
C ALA A 496 8.66 12.83 48.18
N THR A 497 9.67 12.30 47.46
CA THR A 497 11.08 12.63 47.72
C THR A 497 11.35 14.14 47.63
N ARG A 498 10.75 14.81 46.64
CA ARG A 498 10.88 16.27 46.50
C ARG A 498 10.25 17.07 47.66
N MET A 499 9.39 16.45 48.48
CA MET A 499 8.84 17.07 49.69
C MET A 499 9.68 16.78 50.95
N SER A 500 10.38 15.64 51.03
CA SER A 500 11.27 15.34 52.16
C SER A 500 12.51 16.24 52.19
N ASP A 501 13.02 16.64 51.03
CA ASP A 501 14.34 17.29 50.90
C ASP A 501 14.31 18.81 51.17
N THR A 502 13.38 19.27 52.02
CA THR A 502 13.08 20.68 52.32
C THR A 502 14.16 21.43 53.12
N LYS A 503 15.39 20.90 53.18
CA LYS A 503 16.56 21.55 53.81
C LYS A 503 17.86 21.58 52.99
N ALA A 504 17.79 21.34 51.67
CA ALA A 504 18.91 21.64 50.75
C ALA A 504 18.41 22.00 49.33
N ALA A 505 17.61 23.06 49.21
CA ALA A 505 17.14 23.56 47.91
C ALA A 505 18.24 24.35 47.16
N ASP A 506 19.28 23.66 46.71
CA ASP A 506 20.30 24.26 45.83
C ASP A 506 19.70 24.59 44.45
N LYS A 507 20.15 25.69 43.85
CA LYS A 507 19.57 26.30 42.63
C LYS A 507 20.38 25.95 41.38
N THR A 508 20.85 24.71 41.28
CA THR A 508 21.84 24.26 40.30
C THR A 508 21.39 23.09 39.43
N SER A 509 20.21 22.51 39.70
CA SER A 509 19.70 21.31 39.01
C SER A 509 18.76 21.64 37.83
N ASP A 510 19.26 22.29 36.78
CA ASP A 510 18.52 22.51 35.52
C ASP A 510 18.41 21.26 34.62
N SER A 511 18.78 20.07 35.14
CA SER A 511 18.66 18.79 34.45
C SER A 511 17.23 18.47 34.00
N LYS A 512 17.10 17.97 32.76
CA LYS A 512 15.85 17.36 32.28
C LYS A 512 15.38 16.28 33.28
N PRO A 513 14.07 16.17 33.57
CA PRO A 513 13.58 15.12 34.44
C PRO A 513 13.98 13.73 33.95
N ALA A 514 14.67 12.95 34.79
CA ALA A 514 14.95 11.55 34.52
C ALA A 514 13.65 10.80 34.16
N PRO A 515 13.64 9.96 33.10
CA PRO A 515 12.47 9.20 32.68
C PRO A 515 11.92 8.32 33.80
N THR A 516 10.61 8.37 34.01
CA THR A 516 9.92 7.57 35.03
C THR A 516 9.55 6.21 34.44
N PRO A 517 10.02 5.08 35.01
CA PRO A 517 9.74 3.75 34.47
C PRO A 517 8.25 3.41 34.58
N TYR A 518 7.75 2.67 33.59
CA TYR A 518 6.38 2.17 33.62
C TYR A 518 6.31 0.87 34.41
N LYS A 519 5.21 0.69 35.16
CA LYS A 519 4.80 -0.61 35.71
C LYS A 519 3.64 -1.14 34.84
N LEU A 520 3.56 -2.44 34.63
CA LEU A 520 2.39 -3.11 34.05
C LEU A 520 1.36 -3.33 35.16
N TYR A 521 0.10 -2.99 34.90
CA TYR A 521 -1.00 -3.21 35.81
C TYR A 521 -2.00 -4.21 35.23
N LEU A 522 -2.64 -4.97 36.12
CA LEU A 522 -3.75 -5.85 35.78
C LEU A 522 -4.95 -5.57 36.69
N TRP A 523 -6.11 -5.44 36.06
CA TRP A 523 -7.41 -5.42 36.68
C TRP A 523 -8.15 -6.74 36.41
N ARG A 524 -8.98 -7.19 37.36
CA ARG A 524 -9.85 -8.36 37.22
C ARG A 524 -11.22 -8.06 37.83
N SER A 525 -12.31 -8.45 37.17
CA SER A 525 -13.63 -8.47 37.83
C SER A 525 -13.75 -9.60 38.86
N GLY A 526 -14.33 -9.30 40.03
CA GLY A 526 -14.62 -10.26 41.10
C GLY A 526 -13.73 -10.14 42.34
N GLY A 527 -12.42 -9.89 42.16
CA GLY A 527 -11.46 -9.79 43.26
C GLY A 527 -11.24 -11.10 44.05
N PRO A 528 -10.34 -11.11 45.06
CA PRO A 528 -10.02 -12.30 45.85
C PRO A 528 -11.02 -12.57 47.01
N ALA A 529 -12.31 -12.25 46.82
CA ALA A 529 -13.44 -12.70 47.65
C ALA A 529 -14.76 -12.39 46.93
N GLY A 530 -15.50 -13.42 46.51
CA GLY A 530 -16.77 -13.21 45.83
C GLY A 530 -17.90 -12.88 46.82
N LEU A 531 -18.33 -11.61 46.88
CA LEU A 531 -19.66 -11.16 47.36
C LEU A 531 -19.81 -9.62 47.26
N SER A 532 -20.39 -9.10 46.17
CA SER A 532 -21.31 -7.93 46.17
C SER A 532 -21.88 -7.69 44.77
N THR A 533 -23.09 -7.14 44.68
CA THR A 533 -23.66 -6.57 43.44
C THR A 533 -23.27 -5.10 43.23
N ASP A 534 -22.70 -4.45 44.24
CA ASP A 534 -22.18 -3.09 44.13
C ASP A 534 -20.79 -3.07 43.48
N VAL A 535 -20.56 -2.13 42.57
CA VAL A 535 -19.27 -1.98 41.87
C VAL A 535 -18.27 -1.21 42.75
N ALA A 536 -17.99 -1.75 43.94
CA ALA A 536 -16.82 -1.40 44.74
C ALA A 536 -15.58 -1.95 44.03
N ALA A 537 -15.18 -1.27 42.95
CA ALA A 537 -14.23 -1.81 41.97
C ALA A 537 -12.90 -2.20 42.61
N ALA A 538 -12.51 -3.47 42.41
CA ALA A 538 -11.14 -3.89 42.70
C ALA A 538 -10.16 -3.00 41.92
N ALA A 539 -9.24 -2.34 42.61
CA ALA A 539 -8.23 -1.50 41.96
C ALA A 539 -7.26 -2.38 41.14
N ALA A 540 -6.75 -1.86 40.03
CA ALA A 540 -5.70 -2.56 39.29
C ALA A 540 -4.43 -2.68 40.14
N GLN A 541 -3.86 -3.88 40.18
CA GLN A 541 -2.65 -4.16 40.95
C GLN A 541 -1.42 -4.11 40.02
N PRO A 542 -0.26 -3.61 40.49
CA PRO A 542 0.98 -3.69 39.73
C PRO A 542 1.38 -5.17 39.59
N LEU A 543 1.58 -5.61 38.34
CA LEU A 543 1.89 -6.98 37.96
C LEU A 543 3.37 -7.16 37.58
N VAL A 544 3.98 -6.13 36.98
CA VAL A 544 5.41 -6.11 36.63
C VAL A 544 5.98 -4.70 36.84
N SER A 545 7.13 -4.58 37.49
CA SER A 545 7.95 -3.37 37.61
C SER A 545 9.39 -3.65 37.17
N ALA A 546 10.29 -2.67 37.30
CA ALA A 546 11.73 -2.89 37.09
C ALA A 546 12.34 -3.91 38.06
N ASP A 547 11.74 -4.05 39.25
CA ASP A 547 12.21 -4.90 40.36
C ASP A 547 11.64 -6.32 40.32
N THR A 548 10.78 -6.63 39.34
CA THR A 548 10.18 -7.96 39.20
C THR A 548 11.24 -9.01 38.89
N ALA A 549 11.23 -10.12 39.64
CA ALA A 549 12.18 -11.22 39.46
C ALA A 549 12.19 -11.72 38.00
N GLY A 550 13.36 -11.72 37.38
CA GLY A 550 13.56 -12.07 35.97
C GLY A 550 13.59 -10.89 34.99
N MET A 551 13.24 -9.67 35.43
CA MET A 551 13.48 -8.45 34.65
C MET A 551 14.99 -8.22 34.47
N PRO A 552 15.49 -7.90 33.26
CA PRO A 552 16.90 -7.54 33.09
C PRO A 552 17.26 -6.24 33.82
N THR A 553 18.48 -6.14 34.34
CA THR A 553 18.91 -5.01 35.17
C THR A 553 18.79 -3.67 34.41
N GLY A 554 18.04 -2.72 34.97
CA GLY A 554 17.82 -1.41 34.36
C GLY A 554 16.74 -1.38 33.26
N TRP A 555 15.91 -2.43 33.15
CA TRP A 555 14.78 -2.48 32.23
C TRP A 555 13.45 -2.24 32.96
N SER A 556 12.41 -1.84 32.22
CA SER A 556 11.02 -1.79 32.70
C SER A 556 10.07 -2.30 31.61
N PRO A 557 8.79 -2.57 31.93
CA PRO A 557 7.69 -2.49 30.95
C PRO A 557 7.79 -1.24 30.06
N SER A 558 7.38 -1.37 28.80
CA SER A 558 7.55 -0.36 27.76
C SER A 558 6.20 0.09 27.18
N GLU A 559 6.02 1.39 26.92
CA GLU A 559 4.83 1.93 26.27
C GLU A 559 4.78 1.70 24.74
N PHE A 560 5.92 1.38 24.12
CA PHE A 560 6.07 1.28 22.66
C PHE A 560 5.67 -0.09 22.07
N ALA A 561 5.18 -1.02 22.89
CA ALA A 561 4.76 -2.35 22.46
C ALA A 561 3.34 -2.70 22.89
N ALA A 562 2.55 -3.19 21.94
CA ALA A 562 1.20 -3.68 22.20
C ALA A 562 1.17 -4.84 23.20
N LEU A 563 0.25 -4.73 24.16
CA LEU A 563 -0.15 -5.81 25.06
C LEU A 563 -1.10 -6.78 24.34
N SER A 564 -1.02 -8.06 24.70
CA SER A 564 -1.97 -9.07 24.23
C SER A 564 -2.06 -10.23 25.21
N PHE A 565 -3.26 -10.69 25.52
CA PHE A 565 -3.48 -11.94 26.25
C PHE A 565 -3.34 -13.17 25.33
N SER A 566 -3.04 -14.33 25.90
CA SER A 566 -3.37 -15.62 25.28
C SER A 566 -4.89 -15.86 25.31
N LYS A 567 -5.37 -16.76 24.45
CA LYS A 567 -6.82 -17.03 24.25
C LYS A 567 -7.51 -17.59 25.50
N ASP A 568 -6.73 -18.27 26.34
CA ASP A 568 -7.12 -18.83 27.64
C ASP A 568 -7.14 -17.79 28.79
N GLY A 569 -6.73 -16.54 28.55
CA GLY A 569 -6.59 -15.50 29.57
C GLY A 569 -5.50 -15.74 30.60
N GLN A 570 -4.68 -16.80 30.46
CA GLN A 570 -3.69 -17.23 31.46
C GLN A 570 -2.29 -16.64 31.25
N ARG A 571 -2.01 -16.01 30.10
CA ARG A 571 -0.74 -15.34 29.82
C ARG A 571 -0.99 -13.94 29.27
N LEU A 572 -0.11 -13.02 29.64
CA LEU A 572 -0.11 -11.63 29.18
C LEU A 572 1.25 -11.30 28.58
N PHE A 573 1.27 -11.02 27.29
CA PHE A 573 2.46 -10.63 26.54
C PHE A 573 2.63 -9.12 26.58
N LEU A 574 3.84 -8.65 26.88
CA LEU A 574 4.23 -7.23 26.95
C LEU A 574 5.52 -6.97 26.19
N GLY A 575 5.87 -5.70 25.98
CA GLY A 575 7.25 -5.30 25.70
C GLY A 575 7.93 -4.77 26.94
N THR A 576 9.23 -5.01 27.05
CA THR A 576 10.14 -4.39 28.00
C THR A 576 11.26 -3.66 27.26
N SER A 577 11.82 -2.62 27.86
CA SER A 577 12.89 -1.80 27.29
C SER A 577 13.85 -1.34 28.38
N GLU A 578 15.07 -0.94 28.01
CA GLU A 578 15.95 -0.24 28.95
C GLU A 578 15.31 1.08 29.38
N THR A 579 15.25 1.32 30.69
CA THR A 579 14.80 2.60 31.24
C THR A 579 15.75 3.67 30.72
N PRO A 580 15.30 4.66 29.93
CA PRO A 580 16.22 5.56 29.26
C PRO A 580 16.98 6.40 30.29
N LYS A 581 18.31 6.47 30.14
CA LYS A 581 19.15 7.30 31.02
C LYS A 581 18.76 8.77 30.85
N ALA A 582 18.78 9.52 31.95
CA ALA A 582 18.64 10.97 31.87
C ALA A 582 19.76 11.56 31.02
N GLU A 583 19.40 12.40 30.05
CA GLU A 583 20.38 13.23 29.35
C GLU A 583 20.98 14.24 30.35
N PRO A 584 22.31 14.38 30.45
CA PRO A 584 22.93 15.38 31.33
C PRO A 584 22.45 16.79 30.98
N ALA A 585 22.26 17.64 31.99
CA ALA A 585 21.86 19.04 31.80
C ALA A 585 22.85 19.78 30.90
N ASP A 586 24.13 19.58 31.20
CA ASP A 586 25.29 20.29 30.64
C ASP A 586 26.01 19.46 29.58
N ALA A 587 25.31 18.52 28.94
CA ALA A 587 25.85 17.81 27.79
C ALA A 587 26.16 18.86 26.69
N PRO A 588 27.43 19.03 26.26
CA PRO A 588 27.75 19.93 25.17
C PRO A 588 27.00 19.48 23.90
N GLU A 589 26.67 20.42 23.01
CA GLU A 589 25.98 20.05 21.76
C GLU A 589 26.71 18.88 21.08
N PRO A 590 25.99 17.81 20.71
CA PRO A 590 26.61 16.63 20.14
C PRO A 590 27.28 17.02 18.83
N VAL A 591 28.62 16.99 18.83
CA VAL A 591 29.46 17.37 17.68
C VAL A 591 28.98 16.58 16.46
N LYS A 592 28.50 17.29 15.45
CA LYS A 592 27.79 16.74 14.28
C LYS A 592 28.76 16.09 13.28
N VAL A 593 29.46 15.05 13.72
CA VAL A 593 30.48 14.30 12.97
C VAL A 593 30.13 12.82 12.98
N ASP A 594 29.67 12.31 11.84
CA ASP A 594 29.47 10.88 11.62
C ASP A 594 30.84 10.22 11.35
N LEU A 595 31.37 9.41 12.27
CA LEU A 595 32.59 8.61 12.03
C LEU A 595 32.19 7.27 11.38
N TRP A 596 32.54 7.11 10.10
CA TRP A 596 32.31 5.86 9.37
C TRP A 596 33.52 4.93 9.53
N HIS A 597 33.32 3.73 10.05
CA HIS A 597 34.41 2.77 10.24
C HIS A 597 34.09 1.39 9.62
N TRP A 598 35.07 0.76 9.00
CA TRP A 598 34.86 -0.43 8.15
C TRP A 598 34.43 -1.71 8.90
N LYS A 599 34.53 -1.71 10.23
CA LYS A 599 34.01 -2.78 11.10
C LYS A 599 32.64 -2.47 11.70
N ASP A 600 32.01 -1.35 11.33
CA ASP A 600 30.68 -1.01 11.82
C ASP A 600 29.68 -2.09 11.33
N PRO A 601 28.84 -2.67 12.21
CA PRO A 601 27.91 -3.73 11.82
C PRO A 601 26.82 -3.23 10.87
N GLU A 602 26.58 -1.92 10.85
CA GLU A 602 25.70 -1.20 9.92
C GLU A 602 26.32 0.16 9.59
N LEU A 603 26.14 0.65 8.36
CA LEU A 603 26.60 1.99 7.95
C LEU A 603 26.00 3.10 8.83
N GLN A 604 26.72 4.20 9.04
CA GLN A 604 26.24 5.33 9.86
C GLN A 604 24.91 5.90 9.33
N SER A 605 24.70 5.92 8.00
CA SER A 605 23.40 6.23 7.39
C SER A 605 22.28 5.27 7.78
N ALA A 606 22.54 3.97 7.91
CA ALA A 606 21.58 2.98 8.39
C ALA A 606 21.32 3.11 9.90
N GLN A 607 22.36 3.41 10.69
CA GLN A 607 22.23 3.70 12.12
C GLN A 607 21.32 4.93 12.31
N LYS A 608 21.58 6.03 11.60
CA LYS A 608 20.75 7.25 11.58
C LYS A 608 19.31 6.96 11.14
N ALA A 609 19.12 6.22 10.06
CA ALA A 609 17.80 5.82 9.56
C ALA A 609 17.05 4.82 10.46
N LYS A 610 17.73 4.18 11.43
CA LYS A 610 17.14 3.29 12.45
C LYS A 610 17.01 3.94 13.83
N ALA A 611 17.76 4.99 14.15
CA ALA A 611 17.98 5.49 15.50
C ALA A 611 16.70 5.67 16.33
N GLU A 612 15.67 6.30 15.78
CA GLU A 612 14.39 6.51 16.48
C GLU A 612 13.63 5.20 16.75
N ARG A 613 13.69 4.23 15.82
CA ARG A 613 13.13 2.88 16.02
C ARG A 613 13.93 2.06 17.05
N GLU A 614 15.22 2.38 17.25
CA GLU A 614 16.02 1.75 18.30
C GLU A 614 15.83 2.42 19.68
N LYS A 615 15.53 3.73 19.75
CA LYS A 615 15.08 4.37 21.02
C LYS A 615 13.76 3.76 21.52
N GLN A 616 12.85 3.47 20.59
CA GLN A 616 11.54 2.87 20.85
C GLN A 616 11.61 1.32 20.88
N ARG A 617 12.81 0.73 20.93
CA ARG A 617 13.01 -0.73 20.88
C ARG A 617 12.48 -1.41 22.14
N SER A 618 11.32 -2.03 22.01
CA SER A 618 10.79 -2.97 22.99
C SER A 618 11.12 -4.42 22.63
N TYR A 619 11.42 -5.22 23.64
CA TYR A 619 11.71 -6.65 23.58
C TYR A 619 10.53 -7.42 24.18
N ARG A 620 10.01 -8.41 23.48
CA ARG A 620 8.86 -9.21 23.93
C ARG A 620 9.18 -9.99 25.22
N ALA A 621 8.25 -9.95 26.17
CA ALA A 621 8.23 -10.75 27.39
C ALA A 621 6.83 -11.34 27.61
N VAL A 622 6.68 -12.24 28.59
CA VAL A 622 5.40 -12.83 29.00
C VAL A 622 5.27 -12.87 30.53
N VAL A 623 4.06 -12.64 31.03
CA VAL A 623 3.67 -12.98 32.39
C VAL A 623 2.76 -14.20 32.33
N HIS A 624 3.10 -15.26 33.07
CA HIS A 624 2.19 -16.37 33.35
C HIS A 624 1.34 -15.95 34.54
N LEU A 625 0.03 -15.81 34.31
CA LEU A 625 -0.93 -15.39 35.33
C LEU A 625 -1.34 -16.60 36.16
N ALA A 626 -1.58 -16.38 37.46
CA ALA A 626 -2.13 -17.36 38.38
C ALA A 626 -3.46 -16.87 38.95
N SER A 627 -4.14 -17.70 39.76
CA SER A 627 -5.40 -17.32 40.43
C SER A 627 -5.22 -16.13 41.36
N SER A 628 -4.08 -16.05 42.05
CA SER A 628 -3.64 -14.88 42.83
C SER A 628 -2.44 -14.20 42.14
N LEU A 629 -2.32 -12.88 42.29
CA LEU A 629 -1.37 -12.07 41.50
C LEU A 629 0.06 -12.05 42.06
N ASP A 630 0.24 -12.35 43.35
CA ASP A 630 1.53 -12.62 43.98
C ASP A 630 2.26 -13.85 43.40
N GLN A 631 1.49 -14.78 42.82
CA GLN A 631 1.99 -16.00 42.18
C GLN A 631 2.20 -15.83 40.66
N ALA A 632 1.95 -14.64 40.10
CA ALA A 632 2.19 -14.37 38.69
C ALA A 632 3.69 -14.35 38.38
N ARG A 633 4.09 -14.95 37.27
CA ARG A 633 5.50 -15.24 36.96
C ARG A 633 5.94 -14.61 35.64
N PHE A 634 6.78 -13.59 35.74
CA PHE A 634 7.40 -12.92 34.60
C PHE A 634 8.50 -13.80 33.96
N VAL A 635 8.61 -13.74 32.63
CA VAL A 635 9.67 -14.35 31.82
C VAL A 635 10.04 -13.42 30.67
N GLN A 636 11.29 -12.96 30.62
CA GLN A 636 11.84 -12.24 29.47
C GLN A 636 12.09 -13.23 28.31
N LEU A 637 11.67 -12.90 27.08
CA LEU A 637 11.77 -13.80 25.92
C LEU A 637 12.75 -13.29 24.87
N ALA A 638 12.56 -12.05 24.41
CA ALA A 638 13.49 -11.36 23.53
C ALA A 638 14.57 -10.63 24.35
N ARG A 639 15.77 -10.47 23.77
CA ARG A 639 16.95 -9.87 24.40
C ARG A 639 17.76 -9.08 23.36
N LYS A 640 18.79 -8.35 23.77
CA LYS A 640 19.69 -7.63 22.85
C LYS A 640 20.39 -8.53 21.82
N ASP A 641 20.60 -9.81 22.11
CA ASP A 641 21.17 -10.82 21.21
C ASP A 641 20.11 -11.62 20.40
N LEU A 642 18.85 -11.56 20.82
CA LEU A 642 17.69 -12.18 20.19
C LEU A 642 16.52 -11.17 20.17
N PRO A 643 16.60 -10.12 19.32
CA PRO A 643 15.78 -8.91 19.48
C PRO A 643 14.30 -9.11 19.15
N THR A 644 13.98 -10.08 18.29
CA THR A 644 12.62 -10.34 17.83
C THR A 644 12.16 -11.70 18.36
N VAL A 645 11.03 -11.73 19.09
CA VAL A 645 10.33 -12.97 19.43
C VAL A 645 8.85 -12.84 19.05
N GLN A 646 8.38 -13.73 18.19
CA GLN A 646 7.00 -13.86 17.73
C GLN A 646 6.29 -14.97 18.52
N VAL A 647 5.09 -14.67 19.01
CA VAL A 647 4.27 -15.59 19.83
C VAL A 647 2.98 -15.92 19.09
N ASN A 648 2.43 -17.12 19.32
CA ASN A 648 1.08 -17.50 18.87
C ASN A 648 0.09 -17.50 20.03
N GLU A 649 -1.16 -17.90 19.79
CA GLU A 649 -2.25 -17.75 20.76
C GLU A 649 -2.06 -18.57 22.05
N ASN A 650 -1.42 -19.76 21.99
CA ASN A 650 -1.51 -20.75 23.09
C ASN A 650 -0.30 -21.70 23.31
N ALA A 651 0.72 -21.77 22.45
CA ALA A 651 1.76 -22.82 22.54
C ALA A 651 2.69 -22.71 23.76
N ASP A 652 3.55 -23.71 23.98
CA ASP A 652 4.65 -23.67 24.96
C ASP A 652 5.93 -22.97 24.45
N PHE A 653 6.02 -22.74 23.14
CA PHE A 653 7.19 -22.17 22.47
C PHE A 653 6.81 -21.00 21.55
N ALA A 654 7.77 -20.09 21.39
CA ALA A 654 7.73 -18.94 20.51
C ALA A 654 8.89 -18.98 19.50
N LEU A 655 8.79 -18.22 18.42
CA LEU A 655 9.83 -18.10 17.40
C LEU A 655 10.70 -16.87 17.70
N GLY A 656 11.96 -17.10 18.06
CA GLY A 656 13.00 -16.08 18.14
C GLY A 656 13.72 -15.89 16.80
N LEU A 657 14.08 -14.65 16.47
CA LEU A 657 14.75 -14.26 15.23
C LEU A 657 15.88 -13.27 15.54
N SER A 658 17.06 -13.48 14.96
CA SER A 658 18.21 -12.58 15.11
C SER A 658 18.89 -12.33 13.76
N ASP A 659 19.00 -11.06 13.36
CA ASP A 659 19.69 -10.61 12.14
C ASP A 659 21.16 -10.21 12.40
N LEU A 660 21.54 -10.10 13.68
CA LEU A 660 22.79 -9.50 14.15
C LEU A 660 24.07 -10.05 13.49
N PRO A 661 24.25 -11.37 13.25
CA PRO A 661 25.44 -11.90 12.59
C PRO A 661 25.58 -11.46 11.12
N TYR A 662 24.49 -11.01 10.50
CA TYR A 662 24.35 -10.83 9.06
C TYR A 662 24.17 -9.37 8.63
N ARG A 663 24.07 -8.43 9.58
CA ARG A 663 23.88 -7.00 9.30
C ARG A 663 24.90 -6.38 8.33
N PRO A 664 26.20 -6.76 8.32
CA PRO A 664 27.13 -6.30 7.28
C PRO A 664 26.73 -6.76 5.87
N LEU A 665 26.30 -8.02 5.72
CA LEU A 665 25.95 -8.65 4.43
C LEU A 665 24.79 -7.95 3.72
N ARG A 666 23.91 -7.28 4.48
CA ARG A 666 22.78 -6.48 3.97
C ARG A 666 23.17 -5.43 2.93
N SER A 667 24.43 -5.00 2.92
CA SER A 667 24.94 -3.99 1.97
C SER A 667 25.29 -4.54 0.58
N TRP A 668 25.67 -5.82 0.46
CA TRP A 668 26.22 -6.40 -0.79
C TRP A 668 25.62 -7.76 -1.18
N ASP A 669 25.21 -8.59 -0.22
CA ASP A 669 24.57 -9.91 -0.46
C ASP A 669 23.04 -9.81 -0.24
N GLY A 670 22.62 -9.44 0.96
CA GLY A 670 21.21 -9.28 1.35
C GLY A 670 20.94 -9.63 2.81
N GLU A 671 19.65 -9.79 3.15
CA GLU A 671 19.21 -10.01 4.52
C GLU A 671 19.12 -11.51 4.86
N PHE A 672 19.55 -11.87 6.07
CA PHE A 672 19.48 -13.23 6.61
C PHE A 672 19.16 -13.20 8.12
N THR A 673 18.58 -14.27 8.64
CA THR A 673 18.27 -14.40 10.08
C THR A 673 18.55 -15.81 10.62
N ASP A 674 19.05 -15.88 11.86
CA ASP A 674 19.06 -17.12 12.66
C ASP A 674 17.71 -17.24 13.39
N ALA A 675 17.14 -18.44 13.39
CA ALA A 675 15.84 -18.74 13.97
C ALA A 675 15.94 -19.72 15.15
N TYR A 676 15.16 -19.44 16.20
CA TYR A 676 15.25 -20.07 17.51
C TYR A 676 13.86 -20.51 17.99
N ALA A 677 13.77 -21.67 18.63
CA ALA A 677 12.65 -22.03 19.48
C ALA A 677 12.88 -21.46 20.89
N VAL A 678 12.02 -20.54 21.33
CA VAL A 678 12.09 -19.89 22.64
C VAL A 678 11.04 -20.48 23.56
N ASN A 679 11.46 -21.15 24.63
CA ASN A 679 10.56 -21.76 25.61
C ASN A 679 9.85 -20.65 26.42
N LEU A 680 8.52 -20.55 26.30
CA LEU A 680 7.74 -19.50 26.96
C LEU A 680 7.75 -19.62 28.49
N ARG A 681 8.04 -20.80 29.04
CA ARG A 681 8.11 -21.04 30.50
C ARG A 681 9.46 -20.67 31.10
N THR A 682 10.56 -20.66 30.34
CA THR A 682 11.91 -20.43 30.89
C THR A 682 12.68 -19.27 30.25
N GLY A 683 12.29 -18.80 29.06
CA GLY A 683 13.09 -17.85 28.26
C GLY A 683 14.31 -18.48 27.58
N GLU A 684 14.48 -19.81 27.68
CA GLU A 684 15.56 -20.53 27.00
C GLU A 684 15.33 -20.51 25.48
N ALA A 685 16.32 -20.04 24.72
CA ALA A 685 16.29 -19.96 23.27
C ALA A 685 17.23 -21.01 22.65
N ARG A 686 16.67 -22.02 21.99
CA ARG A 686 17.42 -23.02 21.22
C ARG A 686 17.43 -22.65 19.75
N LEU A 687 18.62 -22.46 19.18
CA LEU A 687 18.80 -22.28 17.74
C LEU A 687 18.29 -23.52 16.98
N VAL A 688 17.46 -23.32 15.95
CA VAL A 688 16.94 -24.40 15.09
C VAL A 688 17.39 -24.29 13.64
N ALA A 689 17.53 -23.07 13.11
CA ALA A 689 17.96 -22.82 11.73
C ALA A 689 18.92 -21.62 11.67
N ARG A 690 19.93 -21.69 10.80
CA ARG A 690 20.89 -20.59 10.56
C ARG A 690 20.71 -19.91 9.21
N GLN A 691 21.11 -18.65 9.12
CA GLN A 691 21.30 -17.90 7.86
C GLN A 691 20.11 -18.04 6.88
N GLN A 692 18.88 -17.94 7.38
CA GLN A 692 17.69 -18.08 6.56
C GLN A 692 17.46 -16.77 5.77
N ARG A 693 17.46 -16.87 4.43
CA ARG A 693 17.22 -15.74 3.48
C ARG A 693 15.78 -15.24 3.50
N GLN A 694 14.86 -16.04 4.01
CA GLN A 694 13.49 -15.64 4.34
C GLN A 694 13.21 -15.90 5.82
N VAL A 695 12.43 -15.04 6.44
CA VAL A 695 12.02 -15.15 7.85
C VAL A 695 11.16 -16.42 8.03
N PRO A 696 11.57 -17.38 8.88
CA PRO A 696 10.75 -18.54 9.21
C PRO A 696 9.44 -18.15 9.91
N THR A 697 8.47 -19.07 9.94
CA THR A 697 7.14 -18.87 10.54
C THR A 697 6.83 -19.93 11.60
N LEU A 698 6.22 -19.53 12.71
CA LEU A 698 5.74 -20.44 13.75
C LEU A 698 4.40 -21.05 13.34
N SER A 699 4.15 -22.32 13.66
CA SER A 699 2.86 -22.96 13.44
C SER A 699 1.78 -22.50 14.45
N PRO A 700 0.46 -22.60 14.14
CA PRO A 700 -0.63 -22.18 15.02
C PRO A 700 -0.60 -22.79 16.43
N ALA A 701 -0.34 -24.10 16.56
CA ALA A 701 -0.14 -24.76 17.86
C ALA A 701 1.32 -24.77 18.32
N GLY A 702 2.22 -24.11 17.59
CA GLY A 702 3.63 -23.86 17.93
C GLY A 702 4.50 -25.11 18.05
N ARG A 703 4.10 -26.22 17.43
CA ARG A 703 4.87 -27.48 17.41
C ARG A 703 6.04 -27.42 16.42
N TYR A 704 6.01 -26.51 15.45
CA TYR A 704 7.05 -26.34 14.43
C TYR A 704 7.37 -24.88 14.12
N ILE A 705 8.60 -24.67 13.67
CA ILE A 705 9.03 -23.51 12.89
C ILE A 705 9.23 -23.98 11.44
N LEU A 706 8.61 -23.31 10.47
CA LEU A 706 8.75 -23.57 9.04
C LEU A 706 9.66 -22.54 8.38
N GLY A 707 10.61 -22.98 7.56
CA GLY A 707 11.43 -22.08 6.75
C GLY A 707 11.80 -22.67 5.40
N PHE A 708 12.23 -21.79 4.49
CA PHE A 708 12.68 -22.15 3.16
C PHE A 708 14.20 -21.98 3.05
N GLU A 709 14.90 -23.11 2.95
CA GLU A 709 16.35 -23.17 2.77
C GLU A 709 16.70 -22.83 1.31
N ALA A 710 16.79 -21.53 1.01
CA ALA A 710 16.84 -21.00 -0.35
C ALA A 710 17.98 -21.54 -1.23
N ALA A 711 19.18 -21.74 -0.65
CA ALA A 711 20.32 -22.32 -1.38
C ALA A 711 20.08 -23.80 -1.76
N GLN A 712 19.37 -24.54 -0.90
CA GLN A 712 18.99 -25.95 -1.07
C GLN A 712 17.61 -26.12 -1.74
N ARG A 713 16.90 -25.02 -2.02
CA ARG A 713 15.60 -24.92 -2.71
C ARG A 713 14.48 -25.79 -2.10
N ARG A 714 14.45 -25.89 -0.77
CA ARG A 714 13.57 -26.83 -0.05
C ARG A 714 12.88 -26.20 1.16
N TRP A 715 11.69 -26.69 1.46
CA TRP A 715 10.99 -26.37 2.71
C TRP A 715 11.39 -27.36 3.81
N THR A 716 11.66 -26.84 5.00
CA THR A 716 12.02 -27.62 6.19
C THR A 716 11.21 -27.13 7.38
N ALA A 717 10.71 -28.06 8.18
CA ALA A 717 10.04 -27.80 9.46
C ALA A 717 10.92 -28.30 10.61
N TRP A 718 11.25 -27.42 11.55
CA TRP A 718 11.97 -27.76 12.78
C TRP A 718 10.99 -27.88 13.94
N ARG A 719 11.03 -28.99 14.68
CA ARG A 719 10.27 -29.15 15.92
C ARG A 719 10.73 -28.14 16.97
N THR A 720 9.81 -27.46 17.64
CA THR A 720 10.13 -26.48 18.68
C THR A 720 10.63 -27.10 19.98
N ASP A 721 10.14 -28.29 20.34
CA ASP A 721 10.49 -29.00 21.58
C ASP A 721 11.87 -29.68 21.54
N THR A 722 12.23 -30.30 20.41
CA THR A 722 13.50 -31.02 20.24
C THR A 722 14.52 -30.26 19.40
N GLY A 723 14.09 -29.44 18.44
CA GLY A 723 14.94 -28.87 17.38
C GLY A 723 15.15 -29.79 16.18
N ALA A 724 14.53 -30.97 16.15
CA ALA A 724 14.69 -31.93 15.06
C ALA A 724 14.09 -31.41 13.73
N ALA A 725 14.83 -31.56 12.63
CA ALA A 725 14.50 -31.03 11.32
C ALA A 725 13.85 -32.08 10.39
N SER A 726 12.71 -31.73 9.81
CA SER A 726 11.98 -32.50 8.80
C SER A 726 12.00 -31.76 7.46
N VAL A 727 12.77 -32.26 6.49
CA VAL A 727 12.85 -31.68 5.14
C VAL A 727 11.63 -32.12 4.32
N LEU A 728 10.62 -31.26 4.24
CA LEU A 728 9.28 -31.57 3.74
C LEU A 728 9.26 -31.93 2.24
N THR A 729 10.06 -31.22 1.44
CA THR A 729 10.03 -31.36 -0.03
C THR A 729 11.08 -32.33 -0.59
N ALA A 730 11.89 -32.98 0.26
CA ALA A 730 13.03 -33.81 -0.16
C ALA A 730 12.66 -35.03 -1.03
N ARG A 731 11.41 -35.47 -0.99
CA ARG A 731 10.89 -36.63 -1.75
C ARG A 731 9.85 -36.27 -2.81
N LEU A 732 9.61 -34.96 -3.04
CA LEU A 732 8.56 -34.49 -3.94
C LEU A 732 9.14 -34.16 -5.33
N PRO A 733 8.47 -34.54 -6.43
CA PRO A 733 8.94 -34.27 -7.79
C PRO A 733 8.66 -32.82 -8.25
N ALA A 734 7.98 -32.01 -7.43
CA ALA A 734 7.63 -30.63 -7.73
C ALA A 734 8.69 -29.64 -7.22
N ARG A 735 8.90 -28.55 -7.97
CA ARG A 735 9.69 -27.40 -7.52
C ARG A 735 8.81 -26.41 -6.75
N PHE A 736 9.26 -26.09 -5.54
CA PHE A 736 8.63 -25.12 -4.64
C PHE A 736 9.30 -23.75 -4.73
N ASP A 737 10.39 -23.63 -5.49
CA ASP A 737 11.18 -22.41 -5.73
C ASP A 737 10.76 -21.70 -7.03
N ASN A 738 10.74 -20.36 -7.00
CA ASN A 738 10.28 -19.51 -8.08
C ASN A 738 11.20 -19.59 -9.30
N ASP A 739 10.81 -20.37 -10.30
CA ASP A 739 11.60 -20.65 -11.50
C ASP A 739 11.48 -19.58 -12.60
N GLU A 740 10.72 -18.52 -12.36
CA GLU A 740 10.64 -17.31 -13.20
C GLU A 740 11.66 -16.22 -12.80
N ARG A 741 12.41 -16.41 -11.70
CA ARG A 741 13.31 -15.43 -11.12
C ARG A 741 14.57 -15.27 -11.97
N ASP A 742 14.71 -14.13 -12.65
CA ASP A 742 15.82 -13.83 -13.58
C ASP A 742 16.85 -12.85 -12.99
N VAL A 743 17.08 -12.93 -11.68
CA VAL A 743 18.15 -12.21 -10.95
C VAL A 743 19.21 -13.20 -10.43
N PRO A 744 20.50 -12.83 -10.38
CA PRO A 744 21.62 -13.69 -9.95
C PRO A 744 21.70 -13.85 -8.42
N ASP A 745 20.66 -14.39 -7.80
CA ASP A 745 20.49 -14.46 -6.35
C ASP A 745 19.65 -15.68 -5.92
N LEU A 746 19.73 -16.06 -4.63
CA LEU A 746 19.04 -17.19 -4.01
C LEU A 746 17.52 -17.16 -4.27
N PRO A 747 16.91 -18.24 -4.77
CA PRO A 747 15.50 -18.24 -5.16
C PRO A 747 14.57 -18.14 -3.96
N GLU A 748 13.44 -17.46 -4.17
CA GLU A 748 12.31 -17.39 -3.24
C GLU A 748 11.34 -18.55 -3.51
N PRO A 749 10.55 -19.04 -2.53
CA PRO A 749 9.53 -20.05 -2.74
C PRO A 749 8.23 -19.45 -3.29
N TYR A 750 7.34 -20.30 -3.81
CA TYR A 750 5.95 -19.93 -4.13
C TYR A 750 5.06 -19.70 -2.89
N GLY A 751 5.57 -19.96 -1.69
CA GLY A 751 4.90 -19.72 -0.40
C GLY A 751 4.19 -20.96 0.18
N MET A 752 3.34 -20.70 1.18
CA MET A 752 2.46 -21.69 1.81
C MET A 752 1.04 -21.13 1.95
N ALA A 753 0.05 -22.00 2.11
CA ALA A 753 -1.32 -21.63 2.43
C ALA A 753 -1.59 -21.54 3.93
N GLY A 754 -0.81 -22.25 4.75
CA GLY A 754 -0.98 -22.34 6.21
C GLY A 754 -0.87 -23.77 6.73
N TRP A 755 -1.22 -23.94 8.00
CA TRP A 755 -1.13 -25.20 8.75
C TRP A 755 -2.51 -25.77 9.05
N THR A 756 -2.70 -27.08 8.95
CA THR A 756 -3.93 -27.73 9.41
C THR A 756 -3.98 -27.84 10.93
N ASP A 757 -5.19 -27.96 11.48
CA ASP A 757 -5.44 -28.04 12.92
C ASP A 757 -4.55 -29.08 13.66
N GLY A 758 -4.12 -28.71 14.86
CA GLY A 758 -3.15 -29.44 15.69
C GLY A 758 -1.71 -29.47 15.13
N ASP A 759 -1.40 -28.62 14.15
CA ASP A 759 -0.18 -28.66 13.30
C ASP A 759 0.03 -30.06 12.66
N ARG A 760 -1.06 -30.74 12.27
CA ARG A 760 -0.99 -32.10 11.69
C ARG A 760 -0.33 -32.14 10.31
N SER A 761 -0.41 -31.04 9.56
CA SER A 761 0.23 -30.88 8.26
C SER A 761 0.39 -29.41 7.91
N VAL A 762 1.30 -29.08 7.00
CA VAL A 762 1.39 -27.77 6.35
C VAL A 762 0.97 -27.91 4.88
N VAL A 763 0.35 -26.87 4.31
CA VAL A 763 0.01 -26.80 2.89
C VAL A 763 0.96 -25.85 2.18
N LEU A 764 1.83 -26.39 1.34
CA LEU A 764 2.85 -25.67 0.57
C LEU A 764 2.37 -25.43 -0.87
N TYR A 765 2.82 -24.34 -1.49
CA TYR A 765 2.57 -24.09 -2.91
C TYR A 765 3.75 -24.56 -3.77
N ASP A 766 3.46 -25.29 -4.84
CA ASP A 766 4.30 -25.22 -6.04
C ASP A 766 3.81 -24.09 -6.97
N ARG A 767 4.47 -23.88 -8.13
CA ARG A 767 4.09 -22.85 -9.11
C ARG A 767 2.57 -22.80 -9.37
N TYR A 768 1.92 -23.96 -9.43
CA TYR A 768 0.53 -24.13 -9.84
C TYR A 768 -0.38 -24.81 -8.80
N ASP A 769 0.12 -25.80 -8.07
CA ASP A 769 -0.69 -26.73 -7.26
C ASP A 769 -0.39 -26.66 -5.75
N LEU A 770 -1.36 -27.11 -4.94
CA LEU A 770 -1.27 -27.16 -3.47
C LEU A 770 -0.81 -28.55 -3.01
N TRP A 771 0.14 -28.60 -2.10
CA TRP A 771 0.70 -29.83 -1.52
C TRP A 771 0.54 -29.83 0.00
N GLN A 772 -0.28 -30.72 0.55
CA GLN A 772 -0.29 -30.98 1.99
C GLN A 772 0.86 -31.93 2.33
N VAL A 773 1.63 -31.61 3.38
CA VAL A 773 2.74 -32.44 3.88
C VAL A 773 2.65 -32.58 5.40
N ASP A 774 2.69 -33.81 5.89
CA ASP A 774 2.83 -34.13 7.32
C ASP A 774 4.32 -34.04 7.73
N PRO A 775 4.69 -33.14 8.67
CA PRO A 775 6.08 -32.97 9.11
C PRO A 775 6.62 -34.12 9.97
N GLN A 776 5.78 -35.04 10.44
CA GLN A 776 6.20 -36.22 11.23
C GLN A 776 6.42 -37.44 10.35
N THR A 777 5.47 -37.77 9.48
CA THR A 777 5.56 -38.97 8.63
C THR A 777 6.22 -38.72 7.27
N LEU A 778 6.36 -37.44 6.87
CA LEU A 778 6.74 -37.02 5.51
C LEU A 778 5.82 -37.58 4.42
N GLN A 779 4.60 -38.00 4.77
CA GLN A 779 3.54 -38.27 3.79
C GLN A 779 3.06 -36.94 3.21
N ALA A 780 2.78 -36.95 1.91
CA ALA A 780 2.37 -35.77 1.17
C ALA A 780 1.32 -36.10 0.11
N SER A 781 0.39 -35.18 -0.12
CA SER A 781 -0.63 -35.27 -1.16
C SER A 781 -0.71 -33.95 -1.94
N ASN A 782 -0.75 -34.05 -3.27
CA ASN A 782 -1.10 -32.93 -4.13
C ASN A 782 -2.63 -32.76 -4.04
N LEU A 783 -3.09 -31.80 -3.23
CA LEU A 783 -4.50 -31.59 -2.92
C LEU A 783 -5.31 -31.24 -4.17
N THR A 784 -4.69 -30.58 -5.15
CA THR A 784 -5.33 -30.19 -6.42
C THR A 784 -5.09 -31.22 -7.54
N GLN A 785 -4.54 -32.39 -7.21
CA GLN A 785 -4.26 -33.53 -8.11
C GLN A 785 -3.50 -33.15 -9.40
N GLY A 786 -2.60 -32.17 -9.33
CA GLY A 786 -1.84 -31.63 -10.46
C GLY A 786 -2.69 -30.88 -11.49
N TRP A 787 -3.93 -30.53 -11.14
CA TRP A 787 -4.88 -29.89 -12.06
C TRP A 787 -4.48 -28.45 -12.36
N GLY A 788 -3.96 -27.70 -11.38
CA GLY A 788 -3.45 -26.34 -11.61
C GLY A 788 -2.39 -26.33 -12.70
N ARG A 789 -1.41 -27.25 -12.61
CA ARG A 789 -0.34 -27.42 -13.60
C ARG A 789 -0.86 -27.83 -14.98
N ARG A 790 -1.90 -28.67 -15.05
CA ARG A 790 -2.56 -29.03 -16.33
C ARG A 790 -3.31 -27.86 -16.98
N GLN A 791 -3.87 -26.94 -16.19
CA GLN A 791 -4.55 -25.74 -16.67
C GLN A 791 -3.63 -24.50 -16.80
N GLN A 792 -2.36 -24.62 -16.41
CA GLN A 792 -1.43 -23.50 -16.20
C GLN A 792 -2.01 -22.41 -15.26
N LEU A 793 -2.78 -22.80 -14.24
CA LEU A 793 -3.36 -21.92 -13.22
C LEU A 793 -2.48 -21.89 -11.97
N GLN A 794 -2.00 -20.72 -11.56
CA GLN A 794 -1.36 -20.53 -10.26
C GLN A 794 -2.43 -20.48 -9.17
N LEU A 795 -2.69 -21.60 -8.47
CA LEU A 795 -3.72 -21.70 -7.43
C LEU A 795 -3.17 -21.27 -6.06
N ARG A 796 -3.91 -20.42 -5.34
CA ARG A 796 -3.59 -19.95 -3.97
C ARG A 796 -4.84 -19.93 -3.11
N LEU A 797 -4.74 -20.32 -1.84
CA LEU A 797 -5.85 -20.29 -0.87
C LEU A 797 -6.33 -18.84 -0.63
N VAL A 798 -7.62 -18.66 -0.40
CA VAL A 798 -8.23 -17.38 -0.02
C VAL A 798 -8.88 -17.53 1.36
N PRO A 799 -8.36 -16.90 2.43
CA PRO A 799 -9.01 -16.88 3.72
C PRO A 799 -10.31 -16.05 3.63
N LEU A 800 -11.42 -16.63 4.06
CA LEU A 800 -12.75 -15.98 4.01
C LEU A 800 -13.08 -15.20 5.29
N ASP A 801 -12.42 -15.55 6.41
CA ASP A 801 -12.26 -14.66 7.56
C ASP A 801 -10.77 -14.23 7.60
N PRO A 802 -10.45 -12.95 7.34
CA PRO A 802 -9.08 -12.45 7.37
C PRO A 802 -8.59 -12.10 8.78
N GLU A 803 -9.45 -12.11 9.83
CA GLU A 803 -8.99 -11.86 11.20
C GLU A 803 -8.01 -12.96 11.63
N ASP A 804 -6.74 -12.60 11.87
CA ASP A 804 -5.69 -13.50 12.35
C ASP A 804 -5.47 -14.77 11.50
N ALA A 805 -5.84 -14.75 10.22
CA ALA A 805 -5.81 -15.92 9.33
C ALA A 805 -4.46 -16.67 9.34
N ASP A 806 -3.34 -15.94 9.29
CA ASP A 806 -1.97 -16.53 9.30
C ASP A 806 -1.59 -17.19 10.65
N LYS A 807 -2.34 -16.90 11.73
CA LYS A 807 -2.12 -17.45 13.08
C LYS A 807 -3.06 -18.60 13.41
N ARG A 808 -4.16 -18.74 12.67
CA ARG A 808 -5.19 -19.76 12.87
C ARG A 808 -4.87 -21.01 12.03
N PRO A 809 -5.31 -22.21 12.45
CA PRO A 809 -5.27 -23.38 11.59
C PRO A 809 -6.25 -23.24 10.42
N LEU A 810 -5.93 -23.90 9.31
CA LEU A 810 -6.81 -24.02 8.14
C LEU A 810 -8.05 -24.85 8.49
N ASP A 811 -9.23 -24.28 8.21
CA ASP A 811 -10.54 -24.90 8.46
C ASP A 811 -10.67 -26.27 7.80
N SER A 812 -11.31 -27.22 8.49
CA SER A 812 -11.76 -28.47 7.88
C SER A 812 -13.02 -28.25 7.03
N GLY A 813 -13.02 -28.65 5.75
CA GLY A 813 -14.20 -28.53 4.91
C GLY A 813 -13.88 -28.33 3.43
N ALA A 814 -14.43 -27.28 2.82
CA ALA A 814 -14.17 -26.91 1.44
C ALA A 814 -13.50 -25.54 1.36
N TRP A 815 -12.31 -25.50 0.74
CA TRP A 815 -11.49 -24.31 0.60
C TRP A 815 -11.82 -23.56 -0.69
N THR A 816 -11.79 -22.23 -0.60
CA THR A 816 -11.87 -21.35 -1.78
C THR A 816 -10.45 -20.99 -2.19
N LEU A 817 -10.10 -21.29 -3.44
CA LEU A 817 -8.83 -20.94 -4.05
C LEU A 817 -9.06 -19.79 -5.03
N SER A 818 -8.16 -18.83 -5.08
CA SER A 818 -7.97 -17.98 -6.26
C SER A 818 -7.09 -18.74 -7.26
N GLY A 819 -7.22 -18.41 -8.55
CA GLY A 819 -6.35 -18.96 -9.59
C GLY A 819 -6.17 -17.99 -10.74
N THR A 820 -4.92 -17.79 -11.15
CA THR A 820 -4.56 -16.92 -12.28
C THR A 820 -3.83 -17.74 -13.35
N ASN A 821 -4.28 -17.69 -14.60
CA ASN A 821 -3.64 -18.38 -15.71
C ASN A 821 -2.29 -17.73 -16.04
N ASP A 822 -1.25 -18.55 -16.18
CA ASP A 822 0.11 -18.05 -16.26
C ASP A 822 0.45 -17.41 -17.61
N ARG A 823 -0.28 -17.77 -18.67
CA ARG A 823 -0.08 -17.27 -20.04
C ARG A 823 -1.05 -16.14 -20.41
N THR A 824 -2.34 -16.30 -20.11
CA THR A 824 -3.41 -15.36 -20.48
C THR A 824 -3.76 -14.35 -19.39
N ARG A 825 -3.32 -14.60 -18.14
CA ARG A 825 -3.66 -13.81 -16.94
C ARG A 825 -5.15 -13.76 -16.62
N ASP A 826 -5.95 -14.65 -17.23
CA ASP A 826 -7.35 -14.89 -16.86
C ASP A 826 -7.40 -15.33 -15.39
N SER A 827 -8.41 -14.89 -14.64
CA SER A 827 -8.49 -15.21 -13.21
C SER A 827 -9.88 -15.69 -12.80
N GLY A 828 -9.91 -16.38 -11.67
CA GLY A 828 -11.09 -17.04 -11.16
C GLY A 828 -10.97 -17.48 -9.72
N TYR A 829 -12.07 -18.01 -9.20
CA TYR A 829 -12.10 -18.73 -7.94
C TYR A 829 -12.60 -20.17 -8.15
N TYR A 830 -12.05 -21.07 -7.34
CA TYR A 830 -12.21 -22.51 -7.44
C TYR A 830 -12.48 -23.08 -6.05
N ARG A 831 -13.14 -24.23 -5.95
CA ARG A 831 -13.40 -24.94 -4.70
C ARG A 831 -12.72 -26.30 -4.71
N VAL A 832 -11.98 -26.61 -3.65
CA VAL A 832 -11.40 -27.94 -3.40
C VAL A 832 -11.77 -28.39 -1.99
N ALA A 833 -11.96 -29.69 -1.77
CA ALA A 833 -12.09 -30.21 -0.42
C ALA A 833 -10.73 -30.14 0.31
N SER A 834 -10.72 -29.95 1.63
CA SER A 834 -9.49 -29.99 2.44
C SER A 834 -8.84 -31.39 2.44
N SER A 835 -9.57 -32.43 2.05
CA SER A 835 -9.05 -33.78 1.75
C SER A 835 -8.35 -33.90 0.39
N GLY A 836 -8.36 -32.84 -0.43
CA GLY A 836 -7.97 -32.84 -1.83
C GLY A 836 -9.05 -33.35 -2.78
N GLY A 837 -8.82 -33.13 -4.08
CA GLY A 837 -9.70 -33.44 -5.20
C GLY A 837 -9.36 -32.60 -6.43
N GLN A 838 -10.01 -32.84 -7.58
CA GLN A 838 -9.96 -31.88 -8.67
C GLN A 838 -10.72 -30.59 -8.25
N PRO A 839 -10.14 -29.38 -8.39
CA PRO A 839 -10.85 -28.15 -8.12
C PRO A 839 -12.08 -27.96 -9.02
N ALA A 840 -13.22 -27.67 -8.40
CA ALA A 840 -14.42 -27.22 -9.10
C ALA A 840 -14.30 -25.73 -9.41
N VAL A 841 -14.55 -25.31 -10.66
CA VAL A 841 -14.59 -23.89 -11.03
C VAL A 841 -15.85 -23.26 -10.42
N LEU A 842 -15.70 -22.17 -9.67
CA LEU A 842 -16.82 -21.34 -9.20
C LEU A 842 -17.08 -20.21 -10.20
N ILE A 843 -16.01 -19.49 -10.56
CA ILE A 843 -15.98 -18.48 -11.62
C ILE A 843 -14.58 -18.46 -12.23
N GLN A 844 -14.48 -18.26 -13.55
CA GLN A 844 -13.23 -17.98 -14.25
C GLN A 844 -13.57 -17.15 -15.49
N ASP A 845 -12.88 -16.03 -15.70
CA ASP A 845 -13.17 -15.10 -16.79
C ASP A 845 -11.90 -14.39 -17.30
N GLN A 846 -12.00 -13.76 -18.48
CA GLN A 846 -10.99 -12.88 -19.07
C GLN A 846 -10.96 -11.51 -18.37
N LYS A 847 -10.78 -11.57 -17.05
CA LYS A 847 -10.83 -10.46 -16.09
C LYS A 847 -9.79 -10.65 -15.00
N MET A 848 -9.50 -9.59 -14.26
CA MET A 848 -8.87 -9.63 -12.95
C MET A 848 -9.99 -9.59 -11.90
N ILE A 849 -10.24 -10.71 -11.23
CA ILE A 849 -11.25 -10.88 -10.19
C ILE A 849 -10.53 -10.91 -8.84
N GLY A 850 -10.96 -10.11 -7.86
CA GLY A 850 -10.19 -9.91 -6.61
C GLY A 850 -11.00 -9.23 -5.50
N GLY A 851 -10.42 -9.19 -4.30
CA GLY A 851 -11.02 -8.53 -3.14
C GLY A 851 -12.27 -9.22 -2.61
N LEU A 852 -12.22 -10.55 -2.44
CA LEU A 852 -13.31 -11.35 -1.90
C LEU A 852 -13.50 -11.08 -0.40
N ILE A 853 -14.66 -10.54 -0.01
CA ILE A 853 -15.07 -10.25 1.36
C ILE A 853 -16.31 -11.08 1.68
N LYS A 854 -16.30 -11.89 2.74
CA LYS A 854 -17.44 -12.71 3.19
C LYS A 854 -18.18 -12.03 4.36
N ALA A 855 -19.51 -12.09 4.37
CA ALA A 855 -20.33 -11.76 5.54
C ALA A 855 -20.06 -12.76 6.68
N LYS A 856 -19.78 -12.30 7.91
CA LYS A 856 -19.39 -13.17 9.04
C LYS A 856 -20.37 -14.34 9.24
N SER A 857 -21.67 -14.06 9.25
CA SER A 857 -22.75 -14.96 9.65
C SER A 857 -23.64 -15.47 8.51
N ALA A 858 -23.34 -15.13 7.25
CA ALA A 858 -24.19 -15.48 6.09
C ALA A 858 -23.41 -16.09 4.92
N ASP A 859 -24.12 -16.78 4.01
CA ASP A 859 -23.64 -17.18 2.69
C ASP A 859 -23.72 -15.99 1.72
N ARG A 860 -22.92 -14.95 1.99
CA ARG A 860 -22.84 -13.78 1.13
C ARG A 860 -21.42 -13.27 1.01
N ILE A 861 -21.07 -12.88 -0.21
CA ILE A 861 -19.77 -12.28 -0.53
C ILE A 861 -19.96 -10.98 -1.32
N VAL A 862 -18.99 -10.09 -1.17
CA VAL A 862 -18.74 -8.96 -2.07
C VAL A 862 -17.34 -9.13 -2.68
N PHE A 863 -17.18 -8.80 -3.96
CA PHE A 863 -15.89 -8.85 -4.65
C PHE A 863 -15.82 -7.80 -5.77
N THR A 864 -14.65 -7.63 -6.37
CA THR A 864 -14.45 -6.81 -7.58
C THR A 864 -14.05 -7.68 -8.77
N GLN A 865 -14.47 -7.26 -9.97
CA GLN A 865 -13.88 -7.75 -11.22
C GLN A 865 -13.56 -6.54 -12.11
N GLN A 866 -12.46 -6.61 -12.84
CA GLN A 866 -12.02 -5.54 -13.72
C GLN A 866 -11.38 -6.07 -15.00
N THR A 867 -11.39 -5.20 -16.02
CA THR A 867 -10.56 -5.31 -17.22
C THR A 867 -9.91 -3.95 -17.46
N PHE A 868 -9.16 -3.77 -18.55
CA PHE A 868 -8.75 -2.42 -18.95
C PHE A 868 -9.95 -1.46 -19.15
N ARG A 869 -11.15 -1.99 -19.48
CA ARG A 869 -12.39 -1.21 -19.68
C ARG A 869 -13.32 -1.20 -18.48
N GLU A 870 -13.50 -2.35 -17.84
CA GLU A 870 -14.42 -2.53 -16.72
C GLU A 870 -13.74 -2.04 -15.44
N PHE A 871 -14.23 -0.94 -14.89
CA PHE A 871 -13.82 -0.43 -13.58
C PHE A 871 -14.06 -1.52 -12.51
N PRO A 872 -13.20 -1.67 -11.48
CA PRO A 872 -13.40 -2.56 -10.33
C PRO A 872 -14.57 -2.09 -9.44
N ASP A 873 -15.78 -2.13 -9.98
CA ASP A 873 -17.01 -1.99 -9.23
C ASP A 873 -17.24 -3.23 -8.36
N LEU A 874 -18.08 -3.07 -7.33
CA LEU A 874 -18.48 -4.13 -6.43
C LEU A 874 -19.55 -5.02 -7.06
N TRP A 875 -19.41 -6.32 -6.83
CA TRP A 875 -20.33 -7.38 -7.22
C TRP A 875 -20.64 -8.23 -5.99
N THR A 876 -21.84 -8.82 -5.91
CA THR A 876 -22.22 -9.78 -4.85
C THR A 876 -22.75 -11.08 -5.43
N SER A 877 -22.54 -12.17 -4.69
CA SER A 877 -23.05 -13.51 -4.96
C SER A 877 -23.09 -14.31 -3.65
N THR A 878 -23.60 -15.54 -3.72
CA THR A 878 -23.35 -16.62 -2.74
C THR A 878 -21.91 -17.12 -2.87
N LEU A 879 -21.42 -17.92 -1.91
CA LEU A 879 -20.07 -18.49 -1.91
C LEU A 879 -19.80 -19.41 -3.11
N ASP A 880 -20.81 -19.87 -3.84
CA ASP A 880 -20.65 -20.61 -5.09
C ASP A 880 -20.36 -19.71 -6.32
N LEU A 881 -20.35 -18.38 -6.14
CA LEU A 881 -20.11 -17.35 -7.16
C LEU A 881 -21.03 -17.41 -8.39
N ARG A 882 -22.19 -18.06 -8.28
CA ARG A 882 -23.17 -18.11 -9.37
C ARG A 882 -23.91 -16.79 -9.52
N GLN A 883 -24.25 -16.46 -10.77
CA GLN A 883 -25.07 -15.30 -11.16
C GLN A 883 -24.69 -13.99 -10.42
N PRO A 884 -23.42 -13.56 -10.45
CA PRO A 884 -22.97 -12.41 -9.68
C PRO A 884 -23.65 -11.12 -10.15
N VAL A 885 -24.11 -10.32 -9.18
CA VAL A 885 -24.87 -9.07 -9.41
C VAL A 885 -23.98 -7.87 -9.11
N ARG A 886 -23.87 -6.93 -10.06
CA ARG A 886 -23.17 -5.65 -9.87
C ARG A 886 -23.98 -4.75 -8.94
N ILE A 887 -23.33 -4.18 -7.93
CA ILE A 887 -23.94 -3.38 -6.86
C ILE A 887 -23.33 -1.99 -6.69
N SER A 888 -22.38 -1.61 -7.54
CA SER A 888 -21.91 -0.22 -7.69
C SER A 888 -21.70 0.16 -9.16
N GLN A 889 -21.71 1.46 -9.42
CA GLN A 889 -21.33 2.06 -10.69
C GLN A 889 -20.56 3.35 -10.42
N ALA A 890 -19.27 3.24 -10.09
CA ALA A 890 -18.47 4.37 -9.62
C ALA A 890 -18.23 5.45 -10.69
N ASN A 891 -18.03 5.06 -11.95
CA ASN A 891 -17.65 5.97 -13.05
C ASN A 891 -18.56 5.82 -14.29
N PRO A 892 -19.87 6.12 -14.21
CA PRO A 892 -20.79 6.06 -15.36
C PRO A 892 -20.36 7.01 -16.48
N GLN A 893 -19.71 8.13 -16.13
CA GLN A 893 -19.11 9.10 -17.04
C GLN A 893 -18.10 8.54 -18.04
N GLN A 894 -17.57 7.33 -17.82
CA GLN A 894 -16.58 6.71 -18.70
C GLN A 894 -17.09 6.50 -20.14
N SER A 895 -18.39 6.29 -20.34
CA SER A 895 -18.99 6.14 -21.68
C SER A 895 -18.91 7.40 -22.54
N GLN A 896 -18.64 8.56 -21.95
CA GLN A 896 -18.49 9.83 -22.66
C GLN A 896 -17.12 9.98 -23.36
N PHE A 897 -16.17 9.07 -23.12
CA PHE A 897 -14.77 9.22 -23.54
C PHE A 897 -14.29 8.10 -24.47
N VAL A 898 -13.40 8.45 -25.41
CA VAL A 898 -12.59 7.44 -26.14
C VAL A 898 -11.70 6.75 -25.10
N TRP A 899 -11.93 5.46 -24.82
CA TRP A 899 -11.22 4.81 -23.70
C TRP A 899 -9.98 4.03 -24.17
N GLY A 900 -10.23 2.93 -24.90
CA GLY A 900 -9.20 2.08 -25.49
C GLY A 900 -9.50 0.58 -25.36
N THR A 901 -9.06 -0.17 -26.36
CA THR A 901 -8.97 -1.64 -26.34
C THR A 901 -7.54 -2.06 -26.03
N GLN A 902 -7.36 -2.86 -24.98
CA GLN A 902 -6.09 -3.47 -24.61
C GLN A 902 -6.04 -4.93 -25.07
N GLU A 903 -5.05 -5.31 -25.87
CA GLU A 903 -4.77 -6.69 -26.27
C GLU A 903 -3.39 -7.13 -25.76
N GLN A 904 -3.22 -8.45 -25.57
CA GLN A 904 -1.89 -9.04 -25.44
C GLN A 904 -1.45 -9.52 -26.82
N ILE A 905 -0.27 -9.09 -27.26
CA ILE A 905 0.40 -9.63 -28.45
C ILE A 905 1.56 -10.52 -28.00
N GLU A 906 1.78 -11.63 -28.70
CA GLU A 906 3.02 -12.39 -28.61
C GLU A 906 4.03 -11.81 -29.62
N TYR A 907 5.28 -11.63 -29.22
CA TYR A 907 6.37 -11.20 -30.10
C TYR A 907 7.61 -12.08 -29.94
N THR A 908 8.56 -11.95 -30.87
CA THR A 908 9.83 -12.71 -30.83
C THR A 908 10.97 -11.76 -30.50
N ALA A 909 11.71 -12.02 -29.43
CA ALA A 909 12.90 -11.27 -29.05
C ALA A 909 14.06 -11.49 -30.03
N ALA A 910 15.10 -10.67 -29.96
CA ALA A 910 16.26 -10.76 -30.85
C ALA A 910 17.06 -12.08 -30.69
N ASP A 911 16.88 -12.77 -29.56
CA ASP A 911 17.45 -14.09 -29.24
C ASP A 911 16.52 -15.27 -29.58
N GLY A 912 15.36 -15.00 -30.20
CA GLY A 912 14.38 -16.02 -30.58
C GLY A 912 13.33 -16.37 -29.52
N ARG A 913 13.46 -15.90 -28.27
CA ARG A 913 12.47 -16.14 -27.21
C ARG A 913 11.10 -15.55 -27.60
N LYS A 914 10.03 -16.31 -27.34
CA LYS A 914 8.65 -15.82 -27.46
C LYS A 914 8.27 -15.09 -26.17
N LEU A 915 7.89 -13.82 -26.30
CA LEU A 915 7.55 -12.91 -25.21
C LEU A 915 6.18 -12.27 -25.44
N ARG A 916 5.65 -11.60 -24.43
CA ARG A 916 4.32 -10.94 -24.49
C ARG A 916 4.49 -9.43 -24.40
N ALA A 917 3.54 -8.70 -24.97
CA ALA A 917 3.40 -7.27 -24.76
C ALA A 917 1.93 -6.88 -24.66
N LEU A 918 1.60 -5.87 -23.86
CA LEU A 918 0.29 -5.21 -23.91
C LEU A 918 0.32 -4.13 -24.98
N LEU A 919 -0.65 -4.18 -25.89
CA LEU A 919 -0.88 -3.18 -26.92
C LEU A 919 -2.26 -2.56 -26.70
N THR A 920 -2.32 -1.26 -26.42
CA THR A 920 -3.57 -0.53 -26.19
C THR A 920 -3.81 0.47 -27.34
N ARG A 921 -5.00 0.39 -27.95
CA ARG A 921 -5.43 1.19 -29.12
C ARG A 921 -6.72 1.95 -28.79
N PRO A 922 -7.02 3.11 -29.40
CA PRO A 922 -8.24 3.86 -29.11
C PRO A 922 -9.52 3.13 -29.55
N ASP A 923 -10.68 3.63 -29.10
CA ASP A 923 -11.98 3.03 -29.43
C ASP A 923 -12.47 3.42 -30.82
N ASN A 924 -12.08 4.61 -31.29
CA ASN A 924 -12.21 5.07 -32.67
C ASN A 924 -10.96 4.71 -33.51
N PHE A 925 -10.32 3.56 -33.20
CA PHE A 925 -9.16 3.08 -33.96
C PHE A 925 -9.54 2.70 -35.39
N ASP A 926 -8.81 3.27 -36.35
CA ASP A 926 -8.99 3.10 -37.79
C ASP A 926 -7.68 2.56 -38.39
N PRO A 927 -7.64 1.28 -38.84
CA PRO A 927 -6.41 0.67 -39.33
C PRO A 927 -5.85 1.29 -40.63
N SER A 928 -6.58 2.18 -41.30
CA SER A 928 -6.06 2.95 -42.43
C SER A 928 -5.19 4.15 -42.01
N LYS A 929 -5.35 4.63 -40.77
CA LYS A 929 -4.64 5.79 -40.23
C LYS A 929 -3.26 5.42 -39.67
N LYS A 930 -2.39 6.43 -39.58
CA LYS A 930 -1.04 6.33 -39.01
C LYS A 930 -1.00 6.99 -37.63
N TYR A 931 -0.93 6.17 -36.59
CA TYR A 931 -0.85 6.60 -35.20
C TYR A 931 0.60 6.73 -34.71
N PRO A 932 0.89 7.65 -33.77
CA PRO A 932 2.12 7.58 -32.99
C PRO A 932 2.08 6.40 -32.02
N LEU A 933 3.26 5.87 -31.71
CA LEU A 933 3.46 4.79 -30.75
C LEU A 933 4.11 5.34 -29.49
N MET A 934 3.45 5.21 -28.35
CA MET A 934 4.02 5.48 -27.03
C MET A 934 4.47 4.15 -26.40
N VAL A 935 5.75 4.00 -26.09
CA VAL A 935 6.29 2.78 -25.48
C VAL A 935 6.49 3.04 -23.98
N TYR A 936 6.00 2.17 -23.10
CA TYR A 936 6.31 2.22 -21.67
C TYR A 936 7.03 0.94 -21.24
N ILE A 937 8.15 1.09 -20.52
CA ILE A 937 8.99 -0.05 -20.10
C ILE A 937 9.31 -0.02 -18.61
N TYR A 938 9.42 -1.22 -18.03
CA TYR A 938 9.98 -1.41 -16.70
C TYR A 938 10.63 -2.81 -16.61
N GLU A 939 9.84 -3.87 -16.46
CA GLU A 939 10.29 -5.28 -16.46
C GLU A 939 9.23 -6.14 -17.20
N LYS A 940 8.65 -7.17 -16.57
CA LYS A 940 7.42 -7.82 -17.06
C LYS A 940 6.22 -6.89 -16.85
N LEU A 941 5.34 -6.74 -17.85
CA LEU A 941 4.20 -5.82 -17.82
C LEU A 941 2.87 -6.46 -18.25
N SER A 942 2.90 -7.60 -18.97
CA SER A 942 1.73 -8.36 -19.43
C SER A 942 0.81 -8.81 -18.28
N ASP A 943 1.35 -8.95 -17.08
CA ASP A 943 0.62 -9.25 -15.84
C ASP A 943 -0.48 -8.21 -15.53
N ASN A 944 -0.37 -6.99 -16.08
CA ASN A 944 -1.39 -5.94 -15.98
C ASN A 944 -2.49 -6.04 -17.08
N ARG A 945 -2.62 -7.16 -17.80
CA ARG A 945 -3.54 -7.34 -18.96
C ARG A 945 -5.00 -6.96 -18.66
N TYR A 946 -5.48 -7.22 -17.45
CA TYR A 946 -6.84 -6.89 -17.03
C TYR A 946 -6.91 -5.77 -15.99
N ARG A 947 -5.79 -5.14 -15.64
CA ARG A 947 -5.78 -4.03 -14.69
C ARG A 947 -6.41 -2.78 -15.31
N TYR A 948 -7.41 -2.23 -14.64
CA TYR A 948 -8.01 -0.95 -14.98
C TYR A 948 -7.03 0.21 -14.67
N VAL A 949 -6.99 1.22 -15.54
CA VAL A 949 -6.11 2.39 -15.39
C VAL A 949 -6.98 3.66 -15.32
N PRO A 950 -7.23 4.22 -14.12
CA PRO A 950 -8.04 5.44 -13.98
C PRO A 950 -7.29 6.68 -14.52
N PRO A 951 -7.99 7.70 -15.05
CA PRO A 951 -7.42 9.00 -15.39
C PRO A 951 -6.98 9.74 -14.11
N ALA A 952 -5.68 9.95 -13.96
CA ALA A 952 -5.06 10.54 -12.77
C ALA A 952 -3.69 11.15 -13.13
N PRO A 953 -3.24 12.21 -12.42
CA PRO A 953 -1.91 12.78 -12.60
C PRO A 953 -0.85 11.87 -11.97
N ALA A 954 0.28 11.71 -12.64
CA ALA A 954 1.36 10.82 -12.23
C ALA A 954 2.68 11.20 -12.92
N GLN A 955 3.81 10.73 -12.38
CA GLN A 955 5.12 10.83 -13.03
C GLN A 955 5.31 9.84 -14.20
N ASN A 956 4.40 8.88 -14.36
CA ASN A 956 4.39 7.91 -15.46
C ASN A 956 3.21 8.19 -16.41
N ILE A 957 3.30 7.71 -17.66
CA ILE A 957 2.21 7.90 -18.62
C ILE A 957 0.89 7.28 -18.12
N ASN A 958 -0.18 8.07 -18.17
CA ASN A 958 -1.52 7.55 -17.98
C ASN A 958 -1.98 6.88 -19.28
N VAL A 959 -1.86 5.54 -19.37
CA VAL A 959 -2.15 4.75 -20.59
C VAL A 959 -3.46 5.18 -21.24
N THR A 960 -4.50 5.37 -20.43
CA THR A 960 -5.83 5.76 -20.88
C THR A 960 -5.86 7.18 -21.47
N ARG A 961 -5.25 8.19 -20.82
CA ARG A 961 -5.12 9.56 -21.39
C ARG A 961 -4.43 9.53 -22.75
N TYR A 962 -3.29 8.87 -22.86
CA TYR A 962 -2.53 8.83 -24.13
C TYR A 962 -3.33 8.13 -25.23
N VAL A 963 -3.91 6.96 -24.95
CA VAL A 963 -4.75 6.25 -25.94
C VAL A 963 -5.95 7.08 -26.38
N SER A 964 -6.64 7.71 -25.43
CA SER A 964 -7.78 8.61 -25.67
C SER A 964 -7.43 9.82 -26.55
N ASN A 965 -6.21 10.34 -26.46
CA ASN A 965 -5.69 11.45 -27.25
C ASN A 965 -4.94 11.00 -28.52
N GLY A 966 -5.26 9.81 -29.05
CA GLY A 966 -4.81 9.38 -30.37
C GLY A 966 -3.43 8.70 -30.41
N TYR A 967 -2.91 8.22 -29.28
CA TYR A 967 -1.75 7.32 -29.26
C TYR A 967 -2.14 5.84 -29.35
N ILE A 968 -1.20 5.03 -29.80
CA ILE A 968 -1.17 3.60 -29.48
C ILE A 968 -0.12 3.40 -28.39
N VAL A 969 -0.44 2.65 -27.33
CA VAL A 969 0.51 2.39 -26.22
C VAL A 969 1.00 0.94 -26.27
N LEU A 970 2.32 0.73 -26.25
CA LEU A 970 2.97 -0.57 -26.21
C LEU A 970 3.75 -0.75 -24.89
N ARG A 971 3.55 -1.89 -24.22
CA ARG A 971 4.24 -2.30 -22.99
C ARG A 971 4.78 -3.72 -23.13
N PRO A 972 6.03 -3.91 -23.57
CA PRO A 972 6.63 -5.24 -23.72
C PRO A 972 7.07 -5.81 -22.37
N ASP A 973 6.96 -7.13 -22.21
CA ASP A 973 7.71 -7.85 -21.18
C ASP A 973 9.19 -7.80 -21.52
N ILE A 974 10.01 -7.43 -20.54
CA ILE A 974 11.46 -7.54 -20.59
C ILE A 974 11.89 -8.74 -19.72
N VAL A 975 12.85 -9.51 -20.22
CA VAL A 975 13.47 -10.66 -19.55
C VAL A 975 14.98 -10.57 -19.72
N TYR A 976 15.72 -10.85 -18.66
CA TYR A 976 17.12 -10.48 -18.58
C TYR A 976 18.09 -11.64 -18.81
N THR A 977 19.33 -11.27 -19.13
CA THR A 977 20.52 -12.13 -19.09
C THR A 977 21.50 -11.48 -18.12
N THR A 978 21.97 -12.24 -17.12
CA THR A 978 22.94 -11.78 -16.12
C THR A 978 24.18 -11.14 -16.78
N GLY A 979 24.67 -10.06 -16.20
CA GLY A 979 25.76 -9.24 -16.73
C GLY A 979 25.35 -8.26 -17.82
N HIS A 980 24.22 -8.48 -18.51
CA HIS A 980 23.83 -7.71 -19.71
C HIS A 980 22.40 -7.12 -19.65
N PRO A 981 21.98 -6.45 -18.56
CA PRO A 981 20.63 -5.91 -18.44
C PRO A 981 20.24 -4.90 -19.54
N GLY A 982 21.13 -3.97 -19.91
CA GLY A 982 20.84 -2.97 -20.94
C GLY A 982 20.69 -3.59 -22.33
N ARG A 983 21.60 -4.50 -22.67
CA ARG A 983 21.53 -5.31 -23.90
C ARG A 983 20.25 -6.17 -23.94
N SER A 984 19.82 -6.70 -22.79
CA SER A 984 18.56 -7.45 -22.68
C SER A 984 17.34 -6.59 -23.01
N ALA A 985 17.26 -5.37 -22.47
CA ALA A 985 16.21 -4.41 -22.81
C ALA A 985 16.18 -4.07 -24.31
N MET A 986 17.35 -3.95 -24.95
CA MET A 986 17.43 -3.76 -26.41
C MET A 986 16.93 -4.97 -27.19
N ASN A 987 17.23 -6.19 -26.72
CA ASN A 987 16.82 -7.45 -27.35
C ASN A 987 15.31 -7.73 -27.24
N THR A 988 14.60 -7.12 -26.28
CA THR A 988 13.15 -7.29 -26.05
C THR A 988 12.34 -6.13 -26.63
N VAL A 989 12.68 -4.89 -26.27
CA VAL A 989 11.90 -3.69 -26.61
C VAL A 989 11.91 -3.42 -28.12
N LEU A 990 13.06 -3.53 -28.79
CA LEU A 990 13.15 -3.18 -30.21
C LEU A 990 12.38 -4.15 -31.13
N PRO A 991 12.43 -5.48 -30.95
CA PRO A 991 11.57 -6.39 -31.72
C PRO A 991 10.07 -6.20 -31.46
N ALA A 992 9.65 -5.91 -30.21
CA ALA A 992 8.26 -5.60 -29.90
C ALA A 992 7.76 -4.37 -30.69
N ILE A 993 8.56 -3.29 -30.72
CA ILE A 993 8.27 -2.09 -31.51
C ILE A 993 8.17 -2.43 -33.00
N ARG A 994 9.17 -3.14 -33.55
CA ARG A 994 9.18 -3.54 -34.98
C ARG A 994 7.93 -4.33 -35.36
N GLN A 995 7.45 -5.22 -34.49
CA GLN A 995 6.24 -6.00 -34.75
C GLN A 995 4.97 -5.16 -34.77
N VAL A 996 4.84 -4.15 -33.90
CA VAL A 996 3.68 -3.23 -33.95
C VAL A 996 3.75 -2.32 -35.17
N VAL A 997 4.94 -1.83 -35.55
CA VAL A 997 5.16 -1.10 -36.80
C VAL A 997 4.77 -1.95 -38.02
N ALA A 998 5.12 -3.24 -38.03
CA ALA A 998 4.79 -4.18 -39.10
C ALA A 998 3.27 -4.44 -39.26
N LYS A 999 2.43 -4.10 -38.26
CA LYS A 999 0.95 -4.12 -38.40
C LYS A 999 0.40 -2.99 -39.29
N GLY A 1000 1.26 -2.08 -39.78
CA GLY A 1000 0.92 -1.12 -40.83
C GLY A 1000 0.25 0.18 -40.36
N TYR A 1001 -0.33 0.23 -39.16
CA TYR A 1001 -1.05 1.41 -38.64
C TYR A 1001 -0.23 2.33 -37.70
N VAL A 1002 1.01 1.97 -37.36
CA VAL A 1002 1.94 2.88 -36.66
C VAL A 1002 2.79 3.66 -37.66
N ASP A 1003 3.10 4.91 -37.30
CA ASP A 1003 4.10 5.73 -37.96
C ASP A 1003 5.51 5.47 -37.36
N PRO A 1004 6.46 4.88 -38.12
CA PRO A 1004 7.80 4.62 -37.60
C PRO A 1004 8.62 5.89 -37.31
N LYS A 1005 8.16 7.08 -37.73
CA LYS A 1005 8.80 8.37 -37.40
C LYS A 1005 8.29 9.00 -36.11
N ARG A 1006 7.22 8.46 -35.51
CA ARG A 1006 6.53 9.03 -34.34
C ARG A 1006 6.40 7.98 -33.22
N ILE A 1007 7.55 7.49 -32.78
CA ILE A 1007 7.67 6.55 -31.65
C ILE A 1007 8.29 7.30 -30.46
N GLY A 1008 7.59 7.35 -29.33
CA GLY A 1008 8.10 7.83 -28.04
C GLY A 1008 8.37 6.70 -27.07
N ILE A 1009 9.14 6.96 -26.01
CA ILE A 1009 9.34 6.02 -24.91
C ILE A 1009 9.33 6.71 -23.54
N GLN A 1010 8.73 6.08 -22.53
CA GLN A 1010 8.68 6.56 -21.15
C GLN A 1010 8.95 5.43 -20.14
N GLY A 1011 9.56 5.76 -19.00
CA GLY A 1011 9.76 4.84 -17.89
C GLY A 1011 10.50 5.52 -16.75
N HIS A 1012 10.25 5.06 -15.52
CA HIS A 1012 10.85 5.61 -14.29
C HIS A 1012 11.77 4.59 -13.62
N SER A 1013 12.75 5.05 -12.85
CA SER A 1013 13.69 4.23 -12.07
C SER A 1013 14.43 3.22 -12.97
N TRP A 1014 14.24 1.92 -12.76
CA TRP A 1014 14.81 0.87 -13.63
C TRP A 1014 14.37 0.97 -15.09
N GLY A 1015 13.16 1.46 -15.37
CA GLY A 1015 12.71 1.77 -16.74
C GLY A 1015 13.53 2.89 -17.37
N ALA A 1016 13.84 3.94 -16.60
CA ALA A 1016 14.62 5.09 -17.05
C ALA A 1016 16.09 4.74 -17.38
N TYR A 1017 16.72 3.90 -16.56
CA TYR A 1017 18.04 3.34 -16.89
C TYR A 1017 18.03 2.64 -18.26
N GLN A 1018 17.03 1.77 -18.50
CA GLN A 1018 16.91 1.05 -19.76
C GLN A 1018 16.66 1.99 -20.94
N ILE A 1019 15.93 3.10 -20.74
CA ILE A 1019 15.75 4.14 -21.76
C ILE A 1019 17.08 4.85 -22.07
N ASN A 1020 17.86 5.23 -21.05
CA ASN A 1020 19.18 5.83 -21.24
C ASN A 1020 20.13 4.86 -22.00
N TYR A 1021 20.05 3.56 -21.73
CA TYR A 1021 20.76 2.55 -22.53
C TYR A 1021 20.23 2.47 -23.96
N LEU A 1022 18.91 2.47 -24.18
CA LEU A 1022 18.31 2.39 -25.52
C LEU A 1022 18.68 3.60 -26.40
N ILE A 1023 18.54 4.84 -25.90
CA ILE A 1023 18.81 6.05 -26.70
C ILE A 1023 20.29 6.29 -27.02
N THR A 1024 21.21 5.55 -26.38
CA THR A 1024 22.64 5.51 -26.70
C THR A 1024 23.02 4.37 -27.67
N HIS A 1025 22.03 3.58 -28.12
CA HIS A 1025 22.19 2.44 -29.03
C HIS A 1025 21.24 2.45 -30.24
N THR A 1026 20.14 3.23 -30.20
CA THR A 1026 19.20 3.35 -31.32
C THR A 1026 18.59 4.75 -31.45
N THR A 1027 18.27 5.13 -32.68
CA THR A 1027 17.61 6.39 -33.05
C THR A 1027 16.13 6.22 -33.40
N ILE A 1028 15.53 5.05 -33.09
CA ILE A 1028 14.12 4.74 -33.37
C ILE A 1028 13.13 5.64 -32.61
N PHE A 1029 13.57 6.23 -31.49
CA PHE A 1029 12.75 7.08 -30.63
C PHE A 1029 12.84 8.54 -31.08
N ARG A 1030 11.69 9.13 -31.40
CA ARG A 1030 11.53 10.54 -31.77
C ARG A 1030 11.55 11.47 -30.56
N ALA A 1031 11.26 10.94 -29.37
CA ALA A 1031 11.36 11.59 -28.05
C ALA A 1031 11.45 10.52 -26.94
N ALA A 1032 12.06 10.82 -25.81
CA ALA A 1032 12.18 9.92 -24.67
C ALA A 1032 12.02 10.66 -23.32
N GLU A 1033 11.33 10.04 -22.36
CA GLU A 1033 11.29 10.47 -20.95
C GLU A 1033 11.87 9.35 -20.07
N ALA A 1034 12.74 9.70 -19.12
CA ALA A 1034 13.44 8.75 -18.26
C ALA A 1034 13.62 9.29 -16.83
N GLY A 1035 12.58 9.15 -15.98
CA GLY A 1035 12.57 9.66 -14.60
C GLY A 1035 13.39 8.86 -13.58
N ALA A 1036 14.08 9.54 -12.67
CA ALA A 1036 14.95 9.00 -11.61
C ALA A 1036 15.94 7.94 -12.13
N SER A 1037 16.64 8.29 -13.22
CA SER A 1037 17.49 7.37 -13.96
C SER A 1037 18.82 7.10 -13.25
N MET A 1038 19.40 5.94 -13.59
CA MET A 1038 20.77 5.58 -13.24
C MET A 1038 21.60 5.60 -14.54
N ALA A 1039 22.72 6.30 -14.53
CA ALA A 1039 23.52 6.64 -15.71
C ALA A 1039 24.91 5.98 -15.74
N ASN A 1040 25.43 5.66 -14.56
CA ASN A 1040 26.79 5.20 -14.31
C ASN A 1040 26.75 4.09 -13.24
N MET A 1041 26.82 2.83 -13.68
CA MET A 1041 26.79 1.67 -12.79
C MET A 1041 27.96 1.70 -11.78
N VAL A 1042 29.09 2.32 -12.13
CA VAL A 1042 30.29 2.39 -11.26
C VAL A 1042 30.06 3.36 -10.10
N SER A 1043 29.67 4.61 -10.36
CA SER A 1043 29.35 5.58 -9.28
C SER A 1043 28.04 5.24 -8.55
N GLY A 1044 27.13 4.53 -9.22
CA GLY A 1044 25.88 4.03 -8.64
C GLY A 1044 26.05 2.84 -7.69
N TYR A 1045 27.08 2.00 -7.88
CA TYR A 1045 27.40 0.84 -7.02
C TYR A 1045 27.81 1.28 -5.61
N GLY A 1046 28.75 2.23 -5.51
CA GLY A 1046 29.22 2.79 -4.24
C GLY A 1046 28.27 3.81 -3.60
N GLY A 1047 27.10 4.06 -4.21
CA GLY A 1047 26.11 4.99 -3.69
C GLY A 1047 25.31 4.43 -2.50
N ILE A 1048 24.75 5.34 -1.68
CA ILE A 1048 23.85 5.00 -0.58
C ILE A 1048 22.40 5.03 -1.05
N ARG A 1049 21.57 4.08 -0.60
CA ARG A 1049 20.11 4.11 -0.70
C ARG A 1049 19.55 4.82 0.54
N TRP A 1050 19.47 6.15 0.50
CA TRP A 1050 19.24 6.98 1.69
C TRP A 1050 18.03 6.59 2.53
N GLY A 1051 16.90 6.20 1.93
CA GLY A 1051 15.69 5.81 2.67
C GLY A 1051 15.84 4.55 3.53
N ALA A 1052 16.84 3.71 3.25
CA ALA A 1052 17.19 2.53 4.04
C ALA A 1052 18.58 2.64 4.72
N GLY A 1053 19.37 3.66 4.36
CA GLY A 1053 20.72 3.93 4.85
C GLY A 1053 21.78 2.90 4.46
N ILE A 1054 21.52 2.02 3.49
CA ILE A 1054 22.43 0.92 3.08
C ILE A 1054 23.22 1.26 1.82
N SER A 1055 24.31 0.53 1.59
CA SER A 1055 24.98 0.48 0.28
C SER A 1055 24.00 -0.01 -0.79
N ARG A 1056 24.21 0.44 -2.03
CA ARG A 1056 23.46 -0.05 -3.20
C ARG A 1056 24.07 -1.29 -3.84
N ALA A 1057 25.25 -1.75 -3.42
CA ALA A 1057 26.00 -2.86 -4.04
C ALA A 1057 25.16 -4.13 -4.31
N PHE A 1058 24.35 -4.56 -3.33
CA PHE A 1058 23.45 -5.72 -3.49
C PHE A 1058 22.48 -5.59 -4.68
N GLN A 1059 22.06 -4.37 -5.05
CA GLN A 1059 21.18 -4.14 -6.20
C GLN A 1059 21.87 -4.46 -7.54
N TYR A 1060 23.20 -4.36 -7.60
CA TYR A 1060 24.02 -4.62 -8.79
C TYR A 1060 24.49 -6.07 -8.85
N GLU A 1061 25.01 -6.59 -7.74
CA GLU A 1061 25.53 -7.96 -7.67
C GLU A 1061 24.40 -8.99 -7.77
N HIS A 1062 23.35 -8.82 -6.98
CA HIS A 1062 22.30 -9.84 -6.77
C HIS A 1062 20.90 -9.41 -7.22
N GLY A 1063 20.57 -8.13 -7.06
CA GLY A 1063 19.23 -7.59 -7.28
C GLY A 1063 18.92 -7.14 -8.70
N GLN A 1064 18.08 -6.10 -8.81
CA GLN A 1064 17.44 -5.65 -10.04
C GLN A 1064 18.39 -5.33 -11.20
N SER A 1065 19.63 -4.89 -10.91
CA SER A 1065 20.60 -4.53 -11.94
C SER A 1065 21.44 -5.71 -12.44
N ARG A 1066 21.30 -6.91 -11.83
CA ARG A 1066 21.61 -8.22 -12.43
C ARG A 1066 23.03 -8.36 -13.03
N ILE A 1067 24.03 -7.66 -12.51
CA ILE A 1067 25.41 -7.72 -13.04
C ILE A 1067 26.07 -9.06 -12.67
N GLY A 1068 25.80 -9.60 -11.47
CA GLY A 1068 26.27 -10.93 -11.06
C GLY A 1068 27.77 -11.01 -10.69
N ALA A 1069 28.43 -9.86 -10.52
CA ALA A 1069 29.83 -9.72 -10.12
C ALA A 1069 30.09 -8.30 -9.59
N THR A 1070 31.19 -8.11 -8.85
CA THR A 1070 31.64 -6.79 -8.37
C THR A 1070 32.31 -5.94 -9.48
N PRO A 1071 32.46 -4.61 -9.29
CA PRO A 1071 33.16 -3.75 -10.23
C PRO A 1071 34.64 -4.11 -10.45
N TRP A 1072 35.27 -4.79 -9.50
CA TRP A 1072 36.68 -5.20 -9.57
C TRP A 1072 36.88 -6.52 -10.31
N GLU A 1073 35.92 -7.45 -10.20
CA GLU A 1073 35.94 -8.73 -10.94
C GLU A 1073 35.55 -8.55 -12.41
N ARG A 1074 34.55 -7.71 -12.69
CA ARG A 1074 33.99 -7.49 -14.04
C ARG A 1074 33.77 -6.00 -14.37
N PRO A 1075 34.83 -5.17 -14.36
CA PRO A 1075 34.72 -3.75 -14.70
C PRO A 1075 34.12 -3.52 -16.11
N ASP A 1076 34.33 -4.46 -17.02
CA ASP A 1076 33.77 -4.46 -18.38
C ASP A 1076 32.23 -4.46 -18.38
N LEU A 1077 31.59 -5.20 -17.48
CA LEU A 1077 30.12 -5.24 -17.38
C LEU A 1077 29.54 -3.96 -16.81
N TYR A 1078 30.23 -3.34 -15.83
CA TYR A 1078 29.81 -2.05 -15.29
C TYR A 1078 29.97 -0.93 -16.33
N VAL A 1079 31.03 -0.96 -17.15
CA VAL A 1079 31.21 0.00 -18.26
C VAL A 1079 30.22 -0.26 -19.40
N GLU A 1080 29.97 -1.51 -19.82
CA GLU A 1080 28.96 -1.84 -20.85
C GLU A 1080 27.59 -1.30 -20.47
N ASN A 1081 27.17 -1.53 -19.23
CA ASN A 1081 25.83 -1.17 -18.76
C ASN A 1081 25.74 0.27 -18.21
N SER A 1082 26.71 1.14 -18.49
CA SER A 1082 26.71 2.56 -18.08
C SER A 1082 26.46 3.51 -19.27
N PRO A 1083 25.22 3.98 -19.48
CA PRO A 1083 24.87 4.87 -20.58
C PRO A 1083 25.73 6.14 -20.72
N ILE A 1084 26.29 6.64 -19.60
CA ILE A 1084 27.13 7.85 -19.58
C ILE A 1084 28.28 7.82 -20.60
N PHE A 1085 28.92 6.65 -20.81
CA PHE A 1085 30.04 6.48 -21.75
C PHE A 1085 29.64 6.52 -23.24
N ARG A 1086 28.35 6.69 -23.54
CA ARG A 1086 27.79 6.67 -24.91
C ARG A 1086 26.82 7.83 -25.18
N VAL A 1087 26.79 8.86 -24.32
CA VAL A 1087 25.91 10.03 -24.44
C VAL A 1087 26.13 10.81 -25.75
N ASP A 1088 27.30 10.70 -26.37
CA ASP A 1088 27.57 11.29 -27.68
C ASP A 1088 26.69 10.70 -28.80
N LYS A 1089 26.23 9.45 -28.66
CA LYS A 1089 25.35 8.77 -29.61
C LYS A 1089 23.89 9.17 -29.50
N VAL A 1090 23.48 9.86 -28.43
CA VAL A 1090 22.08 10.31 -28.26
C VAL A 1090 21.70 11.29 -29.36
N GLN A 1091 20.59 11.02 -30.03
CA GLN A 1091 19.94 11.91 -31.01
C GLN A 1091 18.46 12.15 -30.70
N THR A 1092 17.90 11.36 -29.78
CA THR A 1092 16.53 11.49 -29.28
C THR A 1092 16.45 12.63 -28.26
N PRO A 1093 15.51 13.60 -28.43
CA PRO A 1093 15.21 14.61 -27.41
C PRO A 1093 14.81 13.96 -26.09
N TYR A 1094 15.33 14.50 -24.99
CA TYR A 1094 15.30 13.87 -23.68
C TYR A 1094 14.53 14.70 -22.65
N LEU A 1095 13.62 14.05 -21.92
CA LEU A 1095 12.97 14.59 -20.72
C LEU A 1095 13.34 13.70 -19.53
N THR A 1096 13.48 14.29 -18.35
CA THR A 1096 13.60 13.54 -17.10
C THR A 1096 12.98 14.28 -15.93
N ILE A 1097 12.42 13.53 -14.98
CA ILE A 1097 12.16 13.98 -13.61
C ILE A 1097 13.17 13.32 -12.66
N HIS A 1098 13.92 14.09 -11.88
CA HIS A 1098 14.77 13.53 -10.81
C HIS A 1098 14.86 14.55 -9.68
N ASN A 1099 14.32 14.19 -8.52
CA ASN A 1099 14.21 15.06 -7.36
C ASN A 1099 15.49 14.99 -6.51
N ASP A 1100 15.80 16.04 -5.76
CA ASP A 1100 17.00 16.11 -4.92
C ASP A 1100 16.96 15.18 -3.71
N ASP A 1101 15.81 15.09 -3.03
CA ASP A 1101 15.57 14.16 -1.91
C ASP A 1101 15.22 12.71 -2.35
N ASP A 1102 15.70 12.26 -3.53
CA ASP A 1102 15.52 10.89 -4.00
C ASP A 1102 16.21 9.87 -3.07
N ASP A 1103 15.37 9.16 -2.32
CA ASP A 1103 15.75 8.23 -1.27
C ASP A 1103 16.10 6.82 -1.78
N ALA A 1104 16.01 6.58 -3.09
CA ALA A 1104 16.30 5.30 -3.74
C ALA A 1104 17.44 5.36 -4.78
N VAL A 1105 17.41 6.33 -5.69
CA VAL A 1105 18.38 6.52 -6.79
C VAL A 1105 19.08 7.87 -6.62
N PRO A 1106 20.40 7.90 -6.30
CA PRO A 1106 21.08 9.14 -5.95
C PRO A 1106 20.98 10.22 -7.03
N TRP A 1107 20.57 11.43 -6.63
CA TRP A 1107 20.30 12.59 -7.49
C TRP A 1107 21.44 12.94 -8.47
N TYR A 1108 22.69 12.69 -8.08
CA TYR A 1108 23.86 12.91 -8.94
C TYR A 1108 23.87 12.05 -10.22
N GLN A 1109 23.15 10.93 -10.28
CA GLN A 1109 22.98 10.16 -11.52
C GLN A 1109 22.22 10.96 -12.59
N GLY A 1110 21.21 11.74 -12.19
CA GLY A 1110 20.51 12.69 -13.06
C GLY A 1110 21.42 13.82 -13.52
N ILE A 1111 22.24 14.38 -12.59
CA ILE A 1111 23.25 15.40 -12.91
C ILE A 1111 24.24 14.87 -13.96
N GLU A 1112 24.86 13.70 -13.75
CA GLU A 1112 25.84 13.10 -14.66
C GLU A 1112 25.29 13.03 -16.10
N PHE A 1113 24.09 12.48 -16.29
CA PHE A 1113 23.52 12.29 -17.63
C PHE A 1113 23.05 13.62 -18.27
N PHE A 1114 22.34 14.46 -17.52
CA PHE A 1114 21.82 15.74 -18.04
C PHE A 1114 22.95 16.71 -18.40
N THR A 1115 23.99 16.82 -17.56
CA THR A 1115 25.13 17.70 -17.84
C THR A 1115 25.97 17.20 -19.01
N ALA A 1116 26.11 15.88 -19.19
CA ALA A 1116 26.74 15.31 -20.37
C ALA A 1116 25.95 15.60 -21.67
N LEU A 1117 24.62 15.44 -21.65
CA LEU A 1117 23.74 15.82 -22.76
C LEU A 1117 23.90 17.31 -23.12
N ARG A 1118 23.82 18.19 -22.11
CA ARG A 1118 24.01 19.64 -22.27
C ARG A 1118 25.41 19.98 -22.83
N ARG A 1119 26.47 19.34 -22.35
CA ARG A 1119 27.86 19.57 -22.81
C ARG A 1119 28.06 19.24 -24.28
N LEU A 1120 27.28 18.30 -24.82
CA LEU A 1120 27.31 17.86 -26.22
C LEU A 1120 26.20 18.49 -27.09
N GLY A 1121 25.54 19.55 -26.60
CA GLY A 1121 24.50 20.28 -27.35
C GLY A 1121 23.25 19.45 -27.67
N LYS A 1122 22.98 18.40 -26.88
CA LYS A 1122 21.81 17.54 -27.07
C LYS A 1122 20.56 18.20 -26.49
N GLU A 1123 19.42 18.02 -27.15
CA GLU A 1123 18.14 18.54 -26.68
C GLU A 1123 17.67 17.76 -25.45
N ALA A 1124 17.69 18.40 -24.28
CA ALA A 1124 17.42 17.77 -22.99
C ALA A 1124 16.72 18.72 -21.99
N TYR A 1125 15.78 18.18 -21.22
CA TYR A 1125 14.96 18.90 -20.23
C TYR A 1125 14.92 18.13 -18.90
N TRP A 1126 14.97 18.84 -17.77
CA TRP A 1126 14.96 18.23 -16.44
C TRP A 1126 14.06 18.98 -15.46
N PHE A 1127 13.13 18.25 -14.85
CA PHE A 1127 12.33 18.68 -13.71
C PHE A 1127 12.88 18.07 -12.40
N ASN A 1128 13.28 18.92 -11.45
CA ASN A 1128 13.58 18.55 -10.06
C ASN A 1128 12.52 19.19 -9.17
N TYR A 1129 11.70 18.42 -8.46
CA TYR A 1129 10.78 18.96 -7.45
C TYR A 1129 11.47 18.87 -6.09
N ASN A 1130 11.90 20.03 -5.57
CA ASN A 1130 12.73 20.08 -4.37
C ASN A 1130 11.99 19.54 -3.14
N GLY A 1131 12.63 18.64 -2.39
CA GLY A 1131 12.04 17.96 -1.23
C GLY A 1131 11.07 16.82 -1.56
N GLU A 1132 10.94 16.43 -2.84
CA GLU A 1132 10.23 15.21 -3.23
C GLU A 1132 11.17 14.01 -3.27
N LYS A 1133 10.62 12.84 -2.94
CA LYS A 1133 11.36 11.57 -2.88
C LYS A 1133 11.45 10.90 -4.26
N HIS A 1134 11.86 9.62 -4.30
CA HIS A 1134 11.99 8.84 -5.55
C HIS A 1134 10.72 8.81 -6.42
N GLY A 1135 9.55 9.02 -5.81
CA GLY A 1135 8.32 9.36 -6.52
C GLY A 1135 7.64 10.54 -5.86
N LEU A 1136 6.97 11.36 -6.69
CA LEU A 1136 6.21 12.52 -6.24
C LEU A 1136 5.12 12.12 -5.26
N LYS A 1137 4.90 12.94 -4.24
CA LYS A 1137 3.81 12.79 -3.26
C LYS A 1137 2.85 13.98 -3.25
N ASP A 1138 3.31 15.21 -3.49
CA ASP A 1138 2.39 16.35 -3.64
C ASP A 1138 1.66 16.31 -4.99
N ARG A 1139 0.35 16.59 -4.96
CA ARG A 1139 -0.52 16.49 -6.12
C ARG A 1139 -0.29 17.60 -7.15
N ASP A 1140 0.16 18.77 -6.72
CA ASP A 1140 0.39 19.92 -7.58
C ASP A 1140 1.69 19.70 -8.39
N HIS A 1141 2.70 19.07 -7.77
CA HIS A 1141 3.88 18.56 -8.47
C HIS A 1141 3.52 17.47 -9.50
N MET A 1142 2.71 16.47 -9.11
CA MET A 1142 2.24 15.43 -10.04
C MET A 1142 1.53 16.03 -11.26
N LYS A 1143 0.60 16.97 -11.03
CA LYS A 1143 -0.13 17.69 -12.08
C LYS A 1143 0.81 18.46 -13.00
N HIS A 1144 1.75 19.21 -12.41
CA HIS A 1144 2.75 19.99 -13.15
C HIS A 1144 3.56 19.08 -14.09
N PHE A 1145 4.10 17.97 -13.61
CA PHE A 1145 4.84 17.05 -14.48
C PHE A 1145 3.95 16.35 -15.52
N THR A 1146 2.73 15.93 -15.13
CA THR A 1146 1.77 15.28 -16.04
C THR A 1146 1.48 16.15 -17.27
N VAL A 1147 1.36 17.47 -17.10
CA VAL A 1147 1.16 18.41 -18.21
C VAL A 1147 2.40 18.51 -19.09
N HIS A 1148 3.58 18.78 -18.50
CA HIS A 1148 4.81 19.00 -19.27
C HIS A 1148 5.28 17.73 -20.01
N MET A 1149 5.15 16.55 -19.41
CA MET A 1149 5.38 15.26 -20.08
C MET A 1149 4.37 15.03 -21.22
N GLY A 1150 3.11 15.43 -21.04
CA GLY A 1150 2.10 15.44 -22.10
C GLY A 1150 2.56 16.29 -23.28
N GLU A 1151 2.77 17.59 -23.05
CA GLU A 1151 3.17 18.56 -24.09
C GLU A 1151 4.45 18.19 -24.83
N PHE A 1152 5.46 17.67 -24.12
CA PHE A 1152 6.71 17.16 -24.70
C PHE A 1152 6.43 16.07 -25.75
N PHE A 1153 5.65 15.05 -25.39
CA PHE A 1153 5.31 13.97 -26.31
C PHE A 1153 4.30 14.42 -27.39
N ASP A 1154 3.32 15.25 -27.05
CA ASP A 1154 2.29 15.73 -27.97
C ASP A 1154 2.96 16.60 -29.08
N HIS A 1155 3.96 17.42 -28.73
CA HIS A 1155 4.81 18.14 -29.71
C HIS A 1155 5.50 17.20 -30.70
N TYR A 1156 6.26 16.21 -30.21
CA TYR A 1156 7.08 15.37 -31.07
C TYR A 1156 6.32 14.26 -31.84
N LEU A 1157 5.14 13.85 -31.36
CA LEU A 1157 4.45 12.64 -31.80
C LEU A 1157 3.04 12.91 -32.36
N LEU A 1158 2.39 14.00 -31.96
CA LEU A 1158 1.18 14.51 -32.61
C LEU A 1158 1.45 15.73 -33.50
N GLY A 1159 2.63 16.36 -33.40
CA GLY A 1159 2.97 17.56 -34.15
C GLY A 1159 2.36 18.84 -33.55
N SER A 1160 2.00 18.82 -32.26
CA SER A 1160 1.50 19.99 -31.56
C SER A 1160 2.53 21.14 -31.56
N PRO A 1161 2.09 22.41 -31.43
CA PRO A 1161 3.00 23.53 -31.27
C PRO A 1161 4.01 23.27 -30.16
N ARG A 1162 5.27 23.67 -30.40
CA ARG A 1162 6.34 23.54 -29.41
C ARG A 1162 5.98 24.40 -28.19
N PRO A 1163 5.90 23.84 -26.97
CA PRO A 1163 5.52 24.60 -25.80
C PRO A 1163 6.68 25.49 -25.36
N ALA A 1164 6.40 26.74 -24.98
CA ALA A 1164 7.42 27.77 -24.79
C ALA A 1164 8.53 27.41 -23.76
N TRP A 1165 8.25 26.53 -22.79
CA TRP A 1165 9.23 26.03 -21.82
C TRP A 1165 10.34 25.15 -22.45
N MET A 1166 10.15 24.68 -23.68
CA MET A 1166 11.16 23.95 -24.45
C MET A 1166 12.08 24.87 -25.28
N ASP A 1167 11.76 26.16 -25.39
CA ASP A 1167 12.58 27.16 -26.10
C ASP A 1167 13.21 28.18 -25.17
N GLN A 1168 12.49 28.61 -24.12
CA GLN A 1168 12.98 29.58 -23.16
C GLN A 1168 13.42 28.89 -21.86
N PRO A 1169 14.68 29.06 -21.42
CA PRO A 1169 15.12 28.56 -20.12
C PRO A 1169 14.41 29.37 -19.03
N VAL A 1170 13.58 28.72 -18.23
CA VAL A 1170 12.88 29.36 -17.09
C VAL A 1170 13.94 29.84 -16.07
N PRO A 1171 14.09 31.16 -15.83
CA PRO A 1171 15.08 31.64 -14.87
C PRO A 1171 14.72 31.18 -13.45
N TYR A 1172 15.72 31.11 -12.56
CA TYR A 1172 15.53 30.61 -11.19
C TYR A 1172 14.41 31.35 -10.43
N LEU A 1173 14.33 32.68 -10.59
CA LEU A 1173 13.30 33.56 -9.99
C LEU A 1173 11.92 33.48 -10.67
N GLU A 1174 11.77 32.65 -11.71
CA GLU A 1174 10.51 32.45 -12.46
C GLU A 1174 9.96 31.03 -12.35
N ARG A 1175 10.69 30.16 -11.66
CA ARG A 1175 10.32 28.76 -11.44
C ARG A 1175 8.98 28.68 -10.70
N GLY A 1176 8.05 27.90 -11.24
CA GLY A 1176 6.71 27.76 -10.68
C GLY A 1176 5.71 28.88 -11.03
N LYS A 1177 6.10 29.94 -11.76
CA LYS A 1177 5.15 30.97 -12.23
C LYS A 1177 4.12 30.44 -13.24
N ARG A 1178 4.37 29.29 -13.89
CA ARG A 1178 3.47 28.66 -14.85
C ARG A 1178 2.36 27.87 -14.12
N ASP A 1179 1.21 28.50 -13.91
CA ASP A 1179 0.02 27.77 -13.44
C ASP A 1179 -0.48 26.80 -14.53
N VAL A 1180 -0.50 25.50 -14.23
CA VAL A 1180 -1.19 24.48 -15.03
C VAL A 1180 -2.46 23.96 -14.35
N MET A 1181 -2.76 24.39 -13.12
CA MET A 1181 -3.89 23.90 -12.32
C MET A 1181 -5.23 24.25 -12.97
N GLY A 1182 -5.29 25.33 -13.75
CA GLY A 1182 -6.42 25.66 -14.62
C GLY A 1182 -6.79 24.55 -15.63
N MET A 1183 -5.84 23.68 -16.02
CA MET A 1183 -6.13 22.54 -16.91
C MET A 1183 -6.86 21.38 -16.21
N PHE A 1184 -6.76 21.29 -14.88
CA PHE A 1184 -7.39 20.24 -14.07
C PHE A 1184 -8.77 20.64 -13.52
N LYS A 1185 -9.24 21.85 -13.85
CA LYS A 1185 -10.58 22.34 -13.51
C LYS A 1185 -11.54 22.08 -14.68
N PRO A 1186 -12.78 21.63 -14.43
CA PRO A 1186 -13.83 21.61 -15.44
C PRO A 1186 -13.96 22.96 -16.14
N LYS A 1187 -14.05 22.94 -17.48
CA LYS A 1187 -14.38 24.13 -18.27
C LYS A 1187 -15.88 24.24 -18.45
N ASP A 1188 -16.44 25.38 -18.07
CA ASP A 1188 -17.80 25.74 -18.44
C ASP A 1188 -17.87 26.08 -19.94
N GLY A 1189 -18.51 25.21 -20.73
CA GLY A 1189 -19.03 25.53 -22.06
C GLY A 1189 -18.11 25.39 -23.29
N GLU A 1190 -16.78 25.38 -23.16
CA GLU A 1190 -15.87 25.38 -24.34
C GLU A 1190 -15.08 24.07 -24.60
N PRO A 1191 -14.91 23.66 -25.87
CA PRO A 1191 -14.09 22.51 -26.26
C PRO A 1191 -12.58 22.79 -26.12
N SER A 1192 -11.78 21.73 -25.89
CA SER A 1192 -10.33 21.87 -25.73
C SER A 1192 -9.59 22.19 -27.04
N ALA A 1193 -8.65 23.14 -26.97
CA ALA A 1193 -7.80 23.57 -28.09
C ALA A 1193 -6.98 22.43 -28.72
N THR A 1194 -6.69 21.35 -27.98
CA THR A 1194 -5.96 20.17 -28.45
C THR A 1194 -6.64 19.49 -29.66
N VAL A 1195 -7.94 19.69 -29.85
CA VAL A 1195 -8.73 19.01 -30.90
C VAL A 1195 -8.55 19.64 -32.30
N GLN A 1196 -8.17 20.92 -32.40
CA GLN A 1196 -8.09 21.63 -33.70
C GLN A 1196 -6.95 21.15 -34.60
N ALA A 1197 -5.91 20.51 -34.06
CA ALA A 1197 -4.77 20.01 -34.84
C ALA A 1197 -5.06 18.72 -35.64
N LEU A 1198 -6.19 18.04 -35.38
CA LEU A 1198 -6.49 16.71 -35.95
C LEU A 1198 -7.54 16.72 -37.07
N THR A 1199 -8.06 17.88 -37.47
CA THR A 1199 -9.16 18.01 -38.45
C THR A 1199 -8.80 18.79 -39.71
N SER A 1200 -7.65 19.47 -39.77
CA SER A 1200 -7.28 20.38 -40.86
C SER A 1200 -6.61 19.70 -42.06
N SER A 1201 -7.25 18.70 -42.67
CA SER A 1201 -6.79 18.09 -43.94
C SER A 1201 -7.19 18.92 -45.16
N GLY A 1202 -6.62 20.12 -45.29
CA GLY A 1202 -6.88 21.04 -46.40
C GLY A 1202 -5.94 20.82 -47.60
N THR A 1203 -6.49 20.46 -48.76
CA THR A 1203 -5.72 20.26 -50.00
C THR A 1203 -5.17 21.58 -50.54
N PRO A 1204 -3.86 21.72 -50.81
CA PRO A 1204 -3.31 22.93 -51.41
C PRO A 1204 -3.66 23.02 -52.90
N SER A 1205 -4.54 23.96 -53.27
CA SER A 1205 -4.81 24.29 -54.67
C SER A 1205 -3.65 25.09 -55.28
N ARG A 1206 -3.30 24.79 -56.54
CA ARG A 1206 -2.35 25.57 -57.34
C ARG A 1206 -3.08 26.66 -58.12
N THR A 1207 -2.72 27.92 -57.89
CA THR A 1207 -2.83 28.99 -58.89
C THR A 1207 -1.55 29.81 -58.91
N ALA A 1208 -1.25 30.45 -60.04
CA ALA A 1208 -0.06 31.25 -60.27
C ALA A 1208 -0.44 32.66 -60.76
N GLY A 1209 0.42 33.64 -60.50
CA GLY A 1209 0.23 35.05 -60.84
C GLY A 1209 1.02 35.95 -59.87
N THR A 1210 2.29 36.27 -60.09
CA THR A 1210 2.89 37.26 -61.02
C THR A 1210 2.93 38.71 -60.51
N ALA A 1211 4.18 39.16 -60.26
CA ALA A 1211 4.76 40.47 -60.63
C ALA A 1211 4.69 41.72 -59.71
N ALA A 1212 5.89 42.32 -59.59
CA ALA A 1212 6.24 43.76 -59.59
C ALA A 1212 6.19 44.62 -58.29
N GLY A 1213 7.11 45.61 -58.23
CA GLY A 1213 7.33 46.58 -57.14
C GLY A 1213 8.47 46.17 -56.18
N ALA A 1214 9.73 46.64 -56.22
CA ALA A 1214 10.34 47.98 -56.42
C ALA A 1214 10.21 48.90 -55.19
N ALA A 1215 11.25 49.57 -54.66
CA ALA A 1215 12.70 49.53 -54.94
C ALA A 1215 13.55 50.24 -53.83
N ALA A 1216 14.89 50.21 -53.99
CA ALA A 1216 15.93 51.12 -53.47
C ALA A 1216 16.42 50.97 -52.00
N ALA A 1217 17.69 51.27 -51.67
CA ALA A 1217 18.94 51.37 -52.47
C ALA A 1217 20.21 51.45 -51.57
N SER A 1218 21.39 51.25 -52.16
CA SER A 1218 22.77 51.47 -51.62
C SER A 1218 23.26 50.51 -50.50
N GLY A 1219 24.56 50.15 -50.44
CA GLY A 1219 25.62 50.35 -51.45
C GLY A 1219 27.04 50.03 -50.97
N SER A 1220 27.89 49.46 -51.85
CA SER A 1220 29.31 49.06 -51.63
C SER A 1220 29.55 47.96 -50.58
N GLY A 1221 30.67 47.21 -50.59
CA GLY A 1221 31.82 47.16 -51.51
C GLY A 1221 32.33 45.72 -51.68
N ALA A 1222 33.39 45.52 -52.49
CA ALA A 1222 33.84 44.19 -52.96
C ALA A 1222 35.27 43.80 -52.48
N ALA A 1223 35.74 42.63 -52.93
CA ALA A 1223 37.09 42.05 -52.77
C ALA A 1223 37.41 41.48 -51.36
N SER A 1224 38.21 40.41 -51.22
CA SER A 1224 38.71 39.42 -52.21
C SER A 1224 39.12 38.09 -51.55
N GLU A 1225 39.50 37.16 -52.40
CA GLU A 1225 40.21 35.89 -52.14
C GLU A 1225 41.22 35.92 -50.97
N THR A 1226 41.27 34.84 -50.19
CA THR A 1226 42.41 33.89 -50.29
C THR A 1226 42.16 32.61 -49.46
N ALA A 1227 42.53 31.46 -50.03
CA ALA A 1227 42.97 30.31 -49.26
C ALA A 1227 44.51 30.33 -49.17
N PRO A 1228 45.12 29.57 -48.25
CA PRO A 1228 45.84 28.41 -48.76
C PRO A 1228 45.64 27.12 -47.94
N THR A 1229 46.15 26.03 -48.50
CA THR A 1229 46.04 24.64 -48.02
C THR A 1229 47.37 24.11 -47.46
N SER A 1230 47.32 22.92 -46.83
CA SER A 1230 48.46 22.05 -46.47
C SER A 1230 49.36 22.54 -45.30
N ALA A 1231 50.15 21.70 -44.61
CA ALA A 1231 50.36 20.24 -44.66
C ALA A 1231 50.70 19.73 -43.22
N SER A 1232 50.20 18.57 -42.76
CA SER A 1232 50.87 17.24 -42.77
C SER A 1232 51.79 16.94 -41.55
N GLN A 1233 51.92 15.65 -41.22
CA GLN A 1233 52.70 15.04 -40.10
C GLN A 1233 52.23 15.45 -38.68
N ALA A 1234 51.65 14.62 -37.80
CA ALA A 1234 51.71 13.18 -37.49
C ALA A 1234 52.92 12.71 -36.65
N VAL A 1235 52.65 12.26 -35.42
CA VAL A 1235 53.27 11.10 -34.75
C VAL A 1235 52.41 10.69 -33.53
N ARG A 1236 52.53 9.43 -33.10
CA ARG A 1236 51.85 8.77 -31.95
C ARG A 1236 52.71 8.83 -30.67
N PRO A 1237 52.21 8.44 -29.48
CA PRO A 1237 50.95 7.76 -29.18
C PRO A 1237 49.93 8.56 -28.35
#